data_AF-A0AAJ2C550-F1
#
_entry.id   AF-A0AAJ2C550-F1
#
_cell.length_a   1.000
_cell.length_b   1.000
_cell.length_c   1.000
_cell.angle_alpha   90.00
_cell.angle_beta   90.00
_cell.angle_gamma   90.00
#
_symmetry.space_group_name_H-M   'P 1'
#
loop_
_entity.id
_entity.type
_entity.pdbx_description
1 polymer ?
#
loop_
_entity_poly.entity_id
_entity_poly.type
_entity_poly.pdbx_seq_one_letter_code
_entity_poly.pdbx_strand_id
1 'polypeptide(L)'
;MEVPIATVISIAVPLLCLVFYKFIFRLLGIIIIPEDKIGLVTKKFVLFGDKKSLPEGRIIATEGEAGYQAEPLAPGIYFWYWIWQYDIKLQPLTIIPTGQIGLILAKDGKELETGSILARKIECDGFQDTVSFLKNGGRKGRQTAIITAGSYRINTFLFEVVITDITEIHENMVGIITTMDGASIEAGQIAGKSIEGHNNFQNADAFLSKGGNRGLQQQVILAGSYNLNPWFVKVEEIHMTEIPIGNVGVVISYVGEEGIDVSGTEFKHGNIVSKGYKGVWAEAFGPGKYPVNTYVQKIEVVPTTNLVLNWASARSESHQLDKNLSTITVRSKDGFPFNLDVSQIIHIPNYEAPKVIARFGNMNNLVSQVLEPTIGNYFRNSAQDSDVISFLGSRKERQETARRYIAEVLSQYNVNAVDTLIGDIVPPESLMKTLTDRKLAEEQKVTYETQKMAQETRQALEKETAIADIQKDIVKADQGVVIAERVADASVKKAQGEAQSLKLQAGAEAERVRVQASAESERIKLIANAEAEKISKTGTAEAEKILAIGKADAEAYKLAVSAMGEGNFTQLKITESIGKEKIKVMPDILITGGSNDQNGALSGLLGLRLMEEVGKKVEKTAAEALPEKENK
;
A
#
# COMPACT_ATOMS: atom_id res chain seq x y z
N MET A 1 -104.78 -29.71 -84.15
CA MET A 1 -104.54 -30.85 -83.24
C MET A 1 -105.02 -30.43 -81.88
N GLU A 2 -106.28 -30.74 -81.55
CA GLU A 2 -106.80 -30.56 -80.20
C GLU A 2 -106.26 -31.71 -79.36
N VAL A 3 -105.26 -31.42 -78.52
CA VAL A 3 -104.80 -32.39 -77.52
C VAL A 3 -105.93 -32.51 -76.50
N PRO A 4 -106.50 -33.70 -76.27
CA PRO A 4 -107.63 -33.84 -75.36
C PRO A 4 -107.24 -33.39 -73.95
N ILE A 5 -108.09 -32.61 -73.31
CA ILE A 5 -107.87 -32.09 -71.94
C ILE A 5 -107.50 -33.23 -70.97
N ALA A 6 -108.02 -34.44 -71.21
CA ALA A 6 -107.68 -35.66 -70.46
C ALA A 6 -106.20 -36.06 -70.54
N THR A 7 -105.52 -35.93 -71.69
CA THR A 7 -104.09 -36.28 -71.79
C THR A 7 -103.20 -35.20 -71.19
N VAL A 8 -103.62 -33.93 -71.26
CA VAL A 8 -102.95 -32.83 -70.55
C VAL A 8 -103.06 -33.03 -69.03
N ILE A 9 -104.22 -33.43 -68.51
CA ILE A 9 -104.42 -33.71 -67.08
C ILE A 9 -103.63 -34.97 -66.65
N SER A 10 -103.63 -36.05 -67.45
CA SER A 10 -102.87 -37.27 -67.12
C SER A 10 -101.35 -37.09 -67.09
N ILE A 11 -100.81 -36.06 -67.77
CA ILE A 11 -99.39 -35.71 -67.73
C ILE A 11 -99.12 -34.61 -66.68
N ALA A 12 -100.03 -33.63 -66.56
CA ALA A 12 -99.89 -32.53 -65.62
C ALA A 12 -100.02 -32.97 -64.16
N VAL A 13 -100.90 -33.92 -63.84
CA VAL A 13 -101.06 -34.43 -62.46
C VAL A 13 -99.79 -35.12 -61.94
N PRO A 14 -99.17 -36.08 -62.64
CA PRO A 14 -97.92 -36.68 -62.16
C PRO A 14 -96.78 -35.67 -62.16
N LEU A 15 -96.71 -34.74 -63.13
CA LEU A 15 -95.72 -33.65 -63.12
C LEU A 15 -95.89 -32.72 -61.91
N LEU A 16 -97.12 -32.37 -61.57
CA LEU A 16 -97.45 -31.52 -60.42
C LEU A 16 -97.18 -32.27 -59.11
N CYS A 17 -97.49 -33.56 -59.03
CA CYS A 17 -97.08 -34.42 -57.91
C CYS A 17 -95.55 -34.54 -57.78
N LEU A 18 -94.81 -34.56 -58.89
CA LEU A 18 -93.34 -34.56 -58.92
C LEU A 18 -92.75 -33.21 -58.52
N VAL A 19 -93.42 -32.10 -58.80
CA VAL A 19 -92.99 -30.76 -58.37
C VAL A 19 -93.31 -30.54 -56.89
N PHE A 20 -94.48 -30.99 -56.44
CA PHE A 20 -94.96 -30.84 -55.06
C PHE A 20 -94.69 -32.07 -54.17
N TYR A 21 -93.84 -33.02 -54.59
CA TYR A 21 -93.58 -34.25 -53.85
C TYR A 21 -93.17 -33.99 -52.40
N LYS A 22 -92.34 -32.97 -52.15
CA LYS A 22 -91.93 -32.58 -50.79
C LYS A 22 -93.12 -32.13 -49.93
N PHE A 23 -94.10 -31.44 -50.53
CA PHE A 23 -95.30 -31.00 -49.85
C PHE A 23 -96.25 -32.18 -49.58
N ILE A 24 -96.42 -33.07 -50.56
CA ILE A 24 -97.23 -34.29 -50.44
C ILE A 24 -96.64 -35.25 -49.40
N PHE A 25 -95.32 -35.48 -49.41
CA PHE A 25 -94.64 -36.29 -48.40
C PHE A 25 -94.78 -35.71 -46.99
N ARG A 26 -94.71 -34.38 -46.85
CA ARG A 26 -94.94 -33.72 -45.57
C ARG A 26 -96.40 -33.87 -45.11
N LEU A 27 -97.37 -33.80 -46.04
CA LEU A 27 -98.80 -34.00 -45.74
C LEU A 27 -99.11 -35.44 -45.31
N LEU A 28 -98.37 -36.42 -45.86
CA LEU A 28 -98.41 -37.84 -45.46
C LEU A 28 -97.65 -38.14 -44.16
N GLY A 29 -97.09 -37.13 -43.49
CA GLY A 29 -96.37 -37.27 -42.23
C GLY A 29 -94.98 -37.92 -42.35
N ILE A 30 -94.38 -37.89 -43.56
CA ILE A 30 -93.00 -38.33 -43.79
C ILE A 30 -92.08 -37.13 -43.62
N ILE A 31 -91.12 -37.24 -42.71
CA ILE A 31 -90.06 -36.24 -42.55
C ILE A 31 -88.68 -36.88 -42.70
N ILE A 32 -87.81 -36.18 -43.40
CA ILE A 32 -86.43 -36.59 -43.64
C ILE A 32 -85.54 -35.60 -42.89
N ILE A 33 -84.76 -36.10 -41.95
CA ILE A 33 -83.80 -35.31 -41.18
C ILE A 33 -82.42 -35.55 -41.79
N PRO A 34 -81.78 -34.50 -42.35
CA PRO A 34 -80.42 -34.59 -42.87
C PRO A 34 -79.40 -35.01 -41.81
N GLU A 35 -78.27 -35.57 -42.24
CA GLU A 35 -77.19 -36.04 -41.35
C GLU A 35 -76.50 -34.93 -40.55
N ASP A 36 -76.53 -33.68 -41.04
CA ASP A 36 -75.94 -32.49 -40.41
C ASP A 36 -76.89 -31.80 -39.40
N LYS A 37 -78.09 -32.35 -39.19
CA LYS A 37 -79.16 -31.70 -38.39
C LYS A 37 -79.84 -32.66 -37.43
N ILE A 38 -80.43 -32.09 -36.39
CA ILE A 38 -81.38 -32.76 -35.50
C ILE A 38 -82.78 -32.18 -35.71
N GLY A 39 -83.80 -33.04 -35.58
CA GLY A 39 -85.19 -32.62 -35.65
C GLY A 39 -85.76 -32.38 -34.26
N LEU A 40 -85.95 -31.12 -33.86
CA LEU A 40 -86.61 -30.80 -32.61
C LEU A 40 -88.14 -30.87 -32.79
N VAL A 41 -88.81 -31.70 -31.99
CA VAL A 41 -90.24 -31.96 -32.11
C VAL A 41 -91.03 -31.11 -31.14
N THR A 42 -92.06 -30.44 -31.64
CA THR A 42 -93.09 -29.78 -30.85
C THR A 42 -94.43 -30.43 -31.15
N LYS A 43 -95.10 -30.97 -30.13
CA LYS A 43 -96.42 -31.60 -30.27
C LYS A 43 -97.49 -30.60 -29.90
N LYS A 44 -98.35 -30.22 -30.86
CA LYS A 44 -99.35 -29.15 -30.68
C LYS A 44 -100.48 -29.55 -29.74
N PHE A 45 -100.93 -30.80 -29.81
CA PHE A 45 -102.01 -31.32 -28.95
C PHE A 45 -101.99 -32.85 -28.86
N VAL A 46 -102.65 -33.39 -27.83
CA VAL A 46 -102.81 -34.83 -27.57
C VAL A 46 -104.30 -35.17 -27.55
N LEU A 47 -104.74 -36.10 -28.40
CA LEU A 47 -106.16 -36.54 -28.47
C LEU A 47 -106.50 -37.64 -27.44
N PHE A 48 -105.54 -38.51 -27.11
CA PHE A 48 -105.73 -39.68 -26.24
C PHE A 48 -104.54 -39.86 -25.27
N GLY A 49 -104.82 -40.11 -23.98
CA GLY A 49 -103.82 -40.34 -22.91
C GLY A 49 -104.12 -39.58 -21.61
N ASP A 50 -103.62 -40.10 -20.47
CA ASP A 50 -103.85 -39.54 -19.12
C ASP A 50 -103.00 -38.29 -18.78
N LYS A 51 -101.93 -38.04 -19.54
CA LYS A 51 -101.01 -36.89 -19.36
C LYS A 51 -101.17 -35.88 -20.50
N LYS A 52 -102.29 -35.14 -20.48
CA LYS A 52 -102.67 -34.19 -21.56
C LYS A 52 -101.93 -32.86 -21.52
N SER A 53 -101.48 -32.41 -20.34
CA SER A 53 -100.81 -31.12 -20.15
C SER A 53 -99.57 -31.30 -19.29
N LEU A 54 -98.52 -30.55 -19.61
CA LEU A 54 -97.30 -30.46 -18.82
C LEU A 54 -97.64 -30.12 -17.36
N PRO A 55 -96.97 -30.74 -16.37
CA PRO A 55 -97.03 -30.31 -14.98
C PRO A 55 -96.66 -28.83 -14.85
N GLU A 56 -97.33 -28.09 -13.96
CA GLU A 56 -97.04 -26.67 -13.75
C GLU A 56 -95.54 -26.45 -13.45
N GLY A 57 -94.92 -25.52 -14.19
CA GLY A 57 -93.50 -25.18 -14.06
C GLY A 57 -92.53 -25.94 -14.99
N ARG A 58 -93.00 -26.94 -15.75
CA ARG A 58 -92.20 -27.61 -16.80
C ARG A 58 -92.53 -27.10 -18.20
N ILE A 59 -91.52 -27.07 -19.07
CA ILE A 59 -91.58 -26.56 -20.45
C ILE A 59 -91.36 -27.71 -21.45
N ILE A 60 -90.65 -28.76 -21.04
CA ILE A 60 -90.26 -29.90 -21.86
C ILE A 60 -91.06 -31.15 -21.48
N ALA A 61 -91.68 -31.77 -22.48
CA ALA A 61 -92.46 -32.99 -22.38
C ALA A 61 -91.55 -34.23 -22.45
N THR A 62 -91.56 -35.04 -21.39
CA THR A 62 -90.77 -36.29 -21.31
C THR A 62 -91.55 -37.54 -21.68
N GLU A 63 -92.88 -37.49 -21.64
CA GLU A 63 -93.76 -38.67 -21.81
C GLU A 63 -94.78 -38.50 -22.96
N GLY A 64 -94.45 -37.70 -23.97
CA GLY A 64 -95.32 -37.52 -25.15
C GLY A 64 -96.50 -36.56 -24.93
N GLU A 65 -96.43 -35.73 -23.89
CA GLU A 65 -97.38 -34.66 -23.54
C GLU A 65 -97.41 -33.57 -24.62
N ALA A 66 -98.41 -32.67 -24.59
CA ALA A 66 -98.45 -31.52 -25.50
C ALA A 66 -97.35 -30.50 -25.11
N GLY A 67 -96.56 -30.04 -26.08
CA GLY A 67 -95.44 -29.12 -25.86
C GLY A 67 -94.14 -29.50 -26.59
N TYR A 68 -93.05 -28.83 -26.23
CA TYR A 68 -91.71 -29.14 -26.72
C TYR A 68 -91.27 -30.52 -26.22
N GLN A 69 -90.92 -31.44 -27.12
CA GLN A 69 -90.52 -32.79 -26.72
C GLN A 69 -89.07 -32.81 -26.23
N ALA A 70 -88.80 -33.69 -25.26
CA ALA A 70 -87.46 -33.90 -24.72
C ALA A 70 -86.54 -34.58 -25.74
N GLU A 71 -87.00 -35.63 -26.40
CA GLU A 71 -86.19 -36.44 -27.30
C GLU A 71 -86.10 -35.79 -28.70
N PRO A 72 -84.91 -35.38 -29.16
CA PRO A 72 -84.72 -34.92 -30.52
C PRO A 72 -84.70 -36.11 -31.49
N LEU A 73 -85.23 -35.91 -32.70
CA LEU A 73 -85.14 -36.91 -33.75
C LEU A 73 -83.75 -36.95 -34.37
N ALA A 74 -83.24 -38.16 -34.54
CA ALA A 74 -81.99 -38.44 -35.21
C ALA A 74 -82.04 -38.14 -36.72
N PRO A 75 -80.90 -38.06 -37.42
CA PRO A 75 -80.89 -38.19 -38.87
C PRO A 75 -81.55 -39.50 -39.29
N GLY A 76 -82.46 -39.42 -40.25
CA GLY A 76 -83.27 -40.56 -40.67
C GLY A 76 -84.61 -40.16 -41.27
N ILE A 77 -85.34 -41.19 -41.71
CA ILE A 77 -86.69 -41.05 -42.26
C ILE A 77 -87.68 -41.46 -41.18
N TYR A 78 -88.56 -40.54 -40.81
CA TYR A 78 -89.62 -40.77 -39.84
C TYR A 78 -90.98 -40.69 -40.51
N PHE A 79 -91.87 -41.59 -40.10
CA PHE A 79 -93.25 -41.71 -40.58
C PHE A 79 -94.23 -41.27 -39.49
N TRP A 80 -95.46 -40.90 -39.87
CA TRP A 80 -96.56 -40.53 -38.96
C TRP A 80 -96.41 -39.20 -38.20
N TYR A 81 -95.51 -38.31 -38.65
CA TYR A 81 -95.35 -36.95 -38.12
C TYR A 81 -96.18 -35.93 -38.91
N TRP A 82 -97.51 -35.97 -38.73
CA TRP A 82 -98.44 -35.11 -39.45
C TRP A 82 -98.28 -33.62 -39.10
N ILE A 83 -98.30 -32.73 -40.11
CA ILE A 83 -98.14 -31.25 -39.97
C ILE A 83 -99.17 -30.63 -39.00
N TRP A 84 -100.35 -31.21 -38.93
CA TRP A 84 -101.43 -30.73 -38.06
C TRP A 84 -101.17 -31.07 -36.58
N GLN A 85 -100.46 -32.16 -36.28
CA GLN A 85 -100.19 -32.60 -34.91
C GLN A 85 -98.79 -32.19 -34.41
N TYR A 86 -97.78 -32.26 -35.28
CA TYR A 86 -96.38 -32.04 -34.94
C TYR A 86 -95.79 -30.87 -35.75
N ASP A 87 -94.98 -30.05 -35.09
CA ASP A 87 -94.08 -29.10 -35.72
C ASP A 87 -92.64 -29.54 -35.48
N ILE A 88 -91.86 -29.68 -36.55
CA ILE A 88 -90.48 -30.17 -36.48
C ILE A 88 -89.56 -29.08 -36.98
N LYS A 89 -88.69 -28.61 -36.08
CA LYS A 89 -87.66 -27.61 -36.39
C LYS A 89 -86.34 -28.31 -36.60
N LEU A 90 -85.80 -28.20 -37.81
CA LEU A 90 -84.46 -28.71 -38.13
C LEU A 90 -83.42 -27.73 -37.61
N GLN A 91 -82.50 -28.22 -36.80
CA GLN A 91 -81.40 -27.43 -36.27
C GLN A 91 -80.06 -28.08 -36.58
N PRO A 92 -79.02 -27.32 -36.96
CA PRO A 92 -77.68 -27.87 -37.11
C PRO A 92 -77.16 -28.46 -35.81
N LEU A 93 -76.27 -29.45 -35.94
CA LEU A 93 -75.52 -30.00 -34.82
C LEU A 93 -74.73 -28.91 -34.09
N THR A 94 -74.64 -29.02 -32.76
CA THR A 94 -73.82 -28.09 -31.97
C THR A 94 -72.37 -28.53 -32.08
N ILE A 95 -71.57 -27.75 -32.80
CA ILE A 95 -70.15 -28.01 -33.00
C ILE A 95 -69.36 -27.12 -32.05
N ILE A 96 -68.55 -27.74 -31.20
CA ILE A 96 -67.59 -27.05 -30.33
C ILE A 96 -66.22 -27.13 -31.00
N PRO A 97 -65.63 -25.99 -31.39
CA PRO A 97 -64.31 -25.96 -32.00
C PRO A 97 -63.23 -26.53 -31.08
N THR A 98 -62.15 -27.02 -31.68
CA THR A 98 -60.94 -27.40 -30.94
C THR A 98 -60.36 -26.18 -30.24
N GLY A 99 -59.98 -26.32 -28.97
CA GLY A 99 -59.49 -25.20 -28.14
C GLY A 99 -60.60 -24.43 -27.41
N GLN A 100 -61.86 -24.85 -27.56
CA GLN A 100 -63.00 -24.26 -26.86
C GLN A 100 -63.75 -25.32 -26.06
N ILE A 101 -64.47 -24.85 -25.04
CA ILE A 101 -65.39 -25.63 -24.22
C ILE A 101 -66.81 -25.09 -24.37
N GLY A 102 -67.80 -25.97 -24.27
CA GLY A 102 -69.20 -25.58 -24.20
C GLY A 102 -69.69 -25.58 -22.76
N LEU A 103 -70.23 -24.44 -22.33
CA LEU A 103 -70.95 -24.27 -21.09
C LEU A 103 -72.45 -24.45 -21.36
N ILE A 104 -73.14 -25.14 -20.45
CA ILE A 104 -74.55 -25.52 -20.67
C ILE A 104 -75.44 -24.80 -19.68
N LEU A 105 -76.48 -24.15 -20.20
CA LEU A 105 -77.57 -23.55 -19.45
C LEU A 105 -78.84 -24.37 -19.69
N ALA A 106 -79.38 -25.00 -18.64
CA ALA A 106 -80.64 -25.72 -18.72
C ALA A 106 -81.82 -24.77 -18.48
N LYS A 107 -82.78 -24.73 -19.40
CA LYS A 107 -83.99 -23.90 -19.31
C LYS A 107 -85.09 -24.52 -18.46
N ASP A 108 -85.07 -25.83 -18.29
CA ASP A 108 -86.09 -26.60 -17.57
C ASP A 108 -85.44 -27.67 -16.67
N GLY A 109 -86.16 -28.11 -15.64
CA GLY A 109 -85.69 -29.01 -14.60
C GLY A 109 -86.16 -28.59 -13.20
N LYS A 110 -85.69 -29.33 -12.18
CA LYS A 110 -85.89 -28.97 -10.77
C LYS A 110 -85.22 -27.64 -10.45
N GLU A 111 -85.67 -26.98 -9.39
CA GLU A 111 -85.03 -25.75 -8.94
C GLU A 111 -83.63 -25.99 -8.39
N LEU A 112 -82.78 -24.96 -8.43
CA LEU A 112 -81.46 -25.00 -7.79
C LEU A 112 -81.62 -25.12 -6.28
N GLU A 113 -80.69 -25.80 -5.63
CA GLU A 113 -80.63 -25.84 -4.17
C GLU A 113 -80.38 -24.44 -3.62
N THR A 114 -81.04 -24.10 -2.52
CA THR A 114 -80.89 -22.81 -1.87
C THR A 114 -79.43 -22.57 -1.48
N GLY A 115 -78.81 -21.54 -2.07
CA GLY A 115 -77.42 -21.15 -1.80
C GLY A 115 -76.41 -21.61 -2.86
N SER A 116 -76.77 -22.51 -3.78
CA SER A 116 -75.93 -22.88 -4.92
C SER A 116 -76.23 -22.04 -6.14
N ILE A 117 -75.19 -21.71 -6.91
CA ILE A 117 -75.30 -20.91 -8.14
C ILE A 117 -75.31 -21.81 -9.37
N LEU A 118 -74.63 -22.95 -9.29
CA LEU A 118 -74.52 -23.94 -10.36
C LEU A 118 -75.30 -25.22 -10.06
N ALA A 119 -75.85 -25.81 -11.11
CA ALA A 119 -76.49 -27.11 -11.09
C ALA A 119 -75.44 -28.23 -11.17
N ARG A 120 -75.54 -29.19 -10.24
CA ARG A 120 -74.67 -30.37 -10.17
C ARG A 120 -74.73 -31.19 -11.45
N LYS A 121 -73.59 -31.76 -11.84
CA LYS A 121 -73.54 -32.73 -12.95
C LYS A 121 -74.41 -33.93 -12.62
N ILE A 122 -75.17 -34.33 -13.63
CA ILE A 122 -75.94 -35.55 -13.63
C ILE A 122 -75.44 -36.41 -14.77
N GLU A 123 -75.43 -37.72 -14.53
CA GLU A 123 -75.10 -38.68 -15.56
C GLU A 123 -76.18 -38.66 -16.64
N CYS A 124 -75.82 -38.04 -17.75
CA CYS A 124 -76.53 -38.02 -19.01
C CYS A 124 -75.44 -38.04 -20.09
N ASP A 125 -75.72 -38.65 -21.24
CA ASP A 125 -74.76 -38.87 -22.33
C ASP A 125 -74.31 -37.54 -22.99
N GLY A 126 -73.49 -36.75 -22.27
CA GLY A 126 -73.00 -35.44 -22.69
C GLY A 126 -74.12 -34.43 -23.00
N PHE A 127 -75.22 -34.46 -22.24
CA PHE A 127 -76.42 -33.62 -22.47
C PHE A 127 -77.12 -33.83 -23.82
N GLN A 128 -76.83 -34.94 -24.52
CA GLN A 128 -77.56 -35.34 -25.72
C GLN A 128 -78.88 -36.03 -25.35
N ASP A 129 -78.86 -36.84 -24.28
CA ASP A 129 -80.07 -37.45 -23.73
C ASP A 129 -80.77 -36.53 -22.72
N THR A 130 -81.78 -35.83 -23.24
CA THR A 130 -82.62 -34.89 -22.50
C THR A 130 -83.57 -35.60 -21.53
N VAL A 131 -83.99 -36.83 -21.86
CA VAL A 131 -84.92 -37.62 -21.04
C VAL A 131 -84.21 -38.10 -19.79
N SER A 132 -83.01 -38.65 -19.93
CA SER A 132 -82.18 -39.08 -18.80
C SER A 132 -81.81 -37.91 -17.90
N PHE A 133 -81.49 -36.74 -18.46
CA PHE A 133 -81.23 -35.54 -17.66
C PHE A 133 -82.42 -35.16 -16.76
N LEU A 134 -83.64 -35.10 -17.31
CA LEU A 134 -84.82 -34.73 -16.53
C LEU A 134 -85.26 -35.82 -15.53
N LYS A 135 -85.15 -37.11 -15.91
CA LYS A 135 -85.49 -38.25 -15.03
C LYS A 135 -84.54 -38.36 -13.84
N ASN A 136 -83.24 -38.15 -14.06
CA ASN A 136 -82.20 -38.23 -13.04
C ASN A 136 -82.15 -36.98 -12.13
N GLY A 137 -83.11 -36.06 -12.26
CA GLY A 137 -83.23 -34.89 -11.39
C GLY A 137 -82.48 -33.65 -11.87
N GLY A 138 -82.35 -33.48 -13.18
CA GLY A 138 -81.84 -32.30 -13.86
C GLY A 138 -82.34 -31.01 -13.23
N ARG A 139 -81.45 -30.07 -12.96
CA ARG A 139 -81.79 -28.77 -12.38
C ARG A 139 -81.71 -27.67 -13.44
N LYS A 140 -82.65 -26.72 -13.40
CA LYS A 140 -82.65 -25.53 -14.26
C LYS A 140 -81.50 -24.60 -13.88
N GLY A 141 -80.93 -23.88 -14.84
CA GLY A 141 -79.84 -22.93 -14.64
C GLY A 141 -78.50 -23.39 -15.21
N ARG A 142 -77.43 -22.67 -14.83
CA ARG A 142 -76.06 -22.90 -15.29
C ARG A 142 -75.53 -24.22 -14.74
N GLN A 143 -74.99 -25.08 -15.60
CA GLN A 143 -74.49 -26.38 -15.20
C GLN A 143 -73.02 -26.31 -14.80
N THR A 144 -72.64 -27.18 -13.86
CA THR A 144 -71.25 -27.39 -13.44
C THR A 144 -70.44 -28.11 -14.52
N ALA A 145 -71.07 -29.09 -15.19
CA ALA A 145 -70.42 -29.87 -16.23
C ALA A 145 -70.19 -29.06 -17.51
N ILE A 146 -69.08 -29.37 -18.17
CA ILE A 146 -68.66 -28.81 -19.45
C ILE A 146 -68.64 -29.89 -20.52
N ILE A 147 -68.83 -29.49 -21.76
CA ILE A 147 -68.65 -30.35 -22.93
C ILE A 147 -67.39 -29.91 -23.70
N THR A 148 -66.59 -30.89 -24.09
CA THR A 148 -65.31 -30.70 -24.79
C THR A 148 -65.52 -30.44 -26.28
N ALA A 149 -64.45 -30.22 -27.03
CA ALA A 149 -64.51 -30.11 -28.49
C ALA A 149 -65.14 -31.38 -29.11
N GLY A 150 -66.06 -31.19 -30.05
CA GLY A 150 -66.83 -32.28 -30.65
C GLY A 150 -68.12 -31.80 -31.32
N SER A 151 -68.81 -32.72 -31.99
CA SER A 151 -70.14 -32.49 -32.56
C SER A 151 -71.18 -33.17 -31.68
N TYR A 152 -72.11 -32.40 -31.13
CA TYR A 152 -73.11 -32.86 -30.18
C TYR A 152 -74.52 -32.63 -30.69
N ARG A 153 -75.40 -33.57 -30.33
CA ARG A 153 -76.82 -33.58 -30.69
C ARG A 153 -77.65 -33.04 -29.54
N ILE A 154 -77.54 -31.73 -29.30
CA ILE A 154 -78.12 -31.08 -28.13
C ILE A 154 -79.50 -30.52 -28.45
N ASN A 155 -80.50 -30.86 -27.64
CA ASN A 155 -81.83 -30.28 -27.76
C ASN A 155 -81.83 -28.83 -27.28
N THR A 156 -81.91 -27.87 -28.20
CA THR A 156 -81.82 -26.45 -27.82
C THR A 156 -83.08 -25.83 -27.21
N PHE A 157 -84.18 -26.59 -27.21
CA PHE A 157 -85.35 -26.23 -26.41
C PHE A 157 -85.07 -26.39 -24.92
N LEU A 158 -84.30 -27.42 -24.52
CA LEU A 158 -83.91 -27.60 -23.12
C LEU A 158 -82.60 -26.88 -22.79
N PHE A 159 -81.58 -27.02 -23.64
CA PHE A 159 -80.22 -26.58 -23.32
C PHE A 159 -79.78 -25.42 -24.22
N GLU A 160 -79.14 -24.43 -23.62
CA GLU A 160 -78.43 -23.40 -24.35
C GLU A 160 -76.93 -23.60 -24.14
N VAL A 161 -76.18 -23.62 -25.23
CA VAL A 161 -74.73 -23.85 -25.21
C VAL A 161 -74.02 -22.53 -25.46
N VAL A 162 -73.22 -22.11 -24.50
CA VAL A 162 -72.34 -20.95 -24.59
C VAL A 162 -70.92 -21.46 -24.80
N ILE A 163 -70.31 -21.11 -25.92
CA ILE A 163 -68.95 -21.53 -26.25
C ILE A 163 -67.98 -20.53 -25.63
N THR A 164 -66.92 -21.02 -25.01
CA THR A 164 -65.86 -20.19 -24.41
C THR A 164 -64.51 -20.84 -24.64
N ASP A 165 -63.46 -20.04 -24.72
CA ASP A 165 -62.10 -20.53 -24.90
C ASP A 165 -61.61 -21.29 -23.65
N ILE A 166 -60.74 -22.28 -23.84
CA ILE A 166 -60.06 -22.94 -22.74
C ILE A 166 -59.17 -21.94 -21.99
N THR A 167 -58.95 -22.18 -20.70
CA THR A 167 -58.01 -21.37 -19.93
C THR A 167 -56.61 -21.90 -20.17
N GLU A 168 -55.75 -21.07 -20.77
CA GLU A 168 -54.34 -21.37 -20.99
C GLU A 168 -53.50 -20.50 -20.06
N ILE A 169 -52.65 -21.13 -19.25
CA ILE A 169 -51.70 -20.44 -18.39
C ILE A 169 -50.34 -20.50 -19.06
N HIS A 170 -49.78 -19.32 -19.33
CA HIS A 170 -48.49 -19.17 -19.98
C HIS A 170 -47.34 -19.74 -19.12
N GLU A 171 -46.22 -20.08 -19.78
CA GLU A 171 -45.01 -20.51 -19.08
C GLU A 171 -44.48 -19.43 -18.12
N ASN A 172 -43.93 -19.85 -16.97
CA ASN A 172 -43.51 -18.97 -15.86
C ASN A 172 -44.65 -18.19 -15.17
N MET A 173 -45.91 -18.42 -15.55
CA MET A 173 -47.08 -17.90 -14.87
C MET A 173 -47.71 -18.95 -13.96
N VAL A 174 -48.49 -18.46 -13.00
CA VAL A 174 -49.24 -19.24 -12.02
C VAL A 174 -50.67 -18.72 -12.04
N GLY A 175 -51.63 -19.63 -12.18
CA GLY A 175 -53.04 -19.29 -12.08
C GLY A 175 -53.49 -19.31 -10.62
N ILE A 176 -53.89 -18.15 -10.11
CA ILE A 176 -54.62 -18.02 -8.85
C ILE A 176 -56.11 -18.22 -9.14
N ILE A 177 -56.73 -19.07 -8.32
CA ILE A 177 -58.12 -19.50 -8.52
C ILE A 177 -59.03 -18.85 -7.48
N THR A 178 -60.12 -18.28 -7.97
CA THR A 178 -61.27 -17.86 -7.16
C THR A 178 -62.49 -18.66 -7.59
N THR A 179 -63.07 -19.42 -6.67
CA THR A 179 -64.31 -20.18 -6.90
C THR A 179 -65.53 -19.31 -6.60
N MET A 180 -66.56 -19.41 -7.43
CA MET A 180 -67.80 -18.64 -7.26
C MET A 180 -68.87 -19.41 -6.47
N ASP A 181 -68.79 -20.74 -6.48
CA ASP A 181 -69.74 -21.64 -5.82
C ASP A 181 -69.03 -22.51 -4.77
N GLY A 182 -69.77 -22.93 -3.74
CA GLY A 182 -69.26 -23.71 -2.61
C GLY A 182 -69.71 -23.22 -1.24
N ALA A 183 -69.24 -23.91 -0.19
CA ALA A 183 -69.47 -23.53 1.20
C ALA A 183 -68.82 -22.17 1.51
N SER A 184 -69.33 -21.43 2.50
CA SER A 184 -68.67 -20.18 2.89
C SER A 184 -67.28 -20.45 3.47
N ILE A 185 -66.35 -19.50 3.31
CA ILE A 185 -65.04 -19.55 3.98
C ILE A 185 -65.28 -19.47 5.49
N GLU A 186 -64.48 -20.22 6.26
CA GLU A 186 -64.52 -20.18 7.73
C GLU A 186 -64.12 -18.79 8.24
N ALA A 187 -64.78 -18.32 9.30
CA ALA A 187 -64.51 -17.01 9.87
C ALA A 187 -63.05 -16.90 10.32
N GLY A 188 -62.34 -15.87 9.87
CA GLY A 188 -60.93 -15.63 10.19
C GLY A 188 -59.93 -16.17 9.16
N GLN A 189 -60.38 -16.90 8.14
CA GLN A 189 -59.56 -17.32 6.99
C GLN A 189 -59.83 -16.44 5.78
N ILE A 190 -58.80 -16.22 4.95
CA ILE A 190 -58.88 -15.41 3.73
C ILE A 190 -59.12 -16.29 2.49
N ALA A 191 -58.70 -17.56 2.54
CA ALA A 191 -58.85 -18.51 1.45
C ALA A 191 -59.47 -19.84 1.91
N GLY A 192 -60.13 -20.53 0.98
CA GLY A 192 -60.70 -21.86 1.17
C GLY A 192 -59.67 -22.93 1.51
N LYS A 193 -60.11 -24.03 2.12
CA LYS A 193 -59.22 -25.16 2.43
C LYS A 193 -58.72 -25.81 1.14
N SER A 194 -57.47 -26.29 1.15
CA SER A 194 -56.93 -27.06 0.03
C SER A 194 -57.61 -28.44 -0.01
N ILE A 195 -58.19 -28.80 -1.16
CA ILE A 195 -58.93 -30.06 -1.34
C ILE A 195 -58.34 -30.81 -2.52
N GLU A 196 -57.95 -32.06 -2.32
CA GLU A 196 -57.36 -32.88 -3.37
C GLU A 196 -58.41 -33.67 -4.19
N GLY A 197 -58.02 -34.17 -5.38
CA GLY A 197 -58.81 -35.12 -6.17
C GLY A 197 -59.89 -34.53 -7.08
N HIS A 198 -59.81 -33.25 -7.41
CA HIS A 198 -60.72 -32.53 -8.31
C HIS A 198 -60.06 -32.15 -9.65
N ASN A 199 -58.89 -32.74 -9.94
CA ASN A 199 -58.11 -32.58 -11.17
C ASN A 199 -57.86 -31.11 -11.56
N ASN A 200 -57.27 -30.33 -10.65
CA ASN A 200 -56.98 -28.90 -10.84
C ASN A 200 -58.23 -28.09 -11.21
N PHE A 201 -59.31 -28.26 -10.45
CA PHE A 201 -60.59 -27.56 -10.63
C PHE A 201 -61.36 -27.84 -11.93
N GLN A 202 -60.90 -28.77 -12.78
CA GLN A 202 -61.66 -29.21 -13.97
C GLN A 202 -62.92 -29.98 -13.58
N ASN A 203 -62.88 -30.76 -12.49
CA ASN A 203 -64.03 -31.47 -11.96
C ASN A 203 -64.66 -30.70 -10.80
N ALA A 204 -65.47 -29.71 -11.14
CA ALA A 204 -66.12 -28.84 -10.17
C ALA A 204 -67.07 -29.58 -9.20
N ASP A 205 -67.76 -30.64 -9.64
CA ASP A 205 -68.61 -31.43 -8.73
C ASP A 205 -67.79 -32.17 -7.66
N ALA A 206 -66.61 -32.68 -8.02
CA ALA A 206 -65.71 -33.37 -7.08
C ALA A 206 -65.14 -32.39 -6.03
N PHE A 207 -64.87 -31.14 -6.43
CA PHE A 207 -64.48 -30.08 -5.50
C PHE A 207 -65.63 -29.74 -4.54
N LEU A 208 -66.82 -29.53 -5.10
CA LEU A 208 -67.98 -29.12 -4.33
C LEU A 208 -68.57 -30.26 -3.46
N SER A 209 -68.37 -31.54 -3.80
CA SER A 209 -68.82 -32.67 -2.97
C SER A 209 -67.92 -32.91 -1.76
N LYS A 210 -66.64 -32.53 -1.86
CA LYS A 210 -65.66 -32.57 -0.77
C LYS A 210 -65.72 -31.35 0.17
N GLY A 211 -66.74 -30.51 0.03
CA GLY A 211 -66.93 -29.34 0.89
C GLY A 211 -66.08 -28.13 0.49
N GLY A 212 -65.77 -27.98 -0.80
CA GLY A 212 -65.05 -26.81 -1.31
C GLY A 212 -65.68 -25.49 -0.92
N ASN A 213 -64.84 -24.53 -0.53
CA ASN A 213 -65.27 -23.19 -0.16
C ASN A 213 -65.38 -22.29 -1.41
N ARG A 214 -66.33 -21.35 -1.39
CA ARG A 214 -66.40 -20.23 -2.34
C ARG A 214 -65.38 -19.16 -1.99
N GLY A 215 -64.79 -18.51 -2.99
CA GLY A 215 -63.81 -17.43 -2.85
C GLY A 215 -62.39 -17.86 -3.24
N LEU A 216 -61.40 -17.11 -2.77
CA LEU A 216 -59.99 -17.34 -3.08
C LEU A 216 -59.54 -18.73 -2.59
N GLN A 217 -58.78 -19.45 -3.40
CA GLN A 217 -58.25 -20.77 -3.06
C GLN A 217 -56.75 -20.71 -2.74
N GLN A 218 -56.31 -21.57 -1.82
CA GLN A 218 -54.88 -21.70 -1.47
C GLN A 218 -54.09 -22.39 -2.58
N GLN A 219 -54.70 -23.37 -3.24
CA GLN A 219 -54.08 -24.11 -4.33
C GLN A 219 -53.95 -23.24 -5.58
N VAL A 220 -52.78 -23.31 -6.21
CA VAL A 220 -52.50 -22.68 -7.49
C VAL A 220 -52.43 -23.73 -8.60
N ILE A 221 -52.67 -23.29 -9.84
CA ILE A 221 -52.47 -24.12 -11.04
C ILE A 221 -51.24 -23.65 -11.81
N LEU A 222 -50.50 -24.61 -12.35
CA LEU A 222 -49.27 -24.38 -13.09
C LEU A 222 -49.57 -24.04 -14.56
N ALA A 223 -48.54 -23.73 -15.33
CA ALA A 223 -48.65 -23.54 -16.77
C ALA A 223 -49.25 -24.77 -17.47
N GLY A 224 -50.16 -24.53 -18.41
CA GLY A 224 -50.89 -25.59 -19.11
C GLY A 224 -52.25 -25.13 -19.60
N SER A 225 -52.90 -25.99 -20.39
CA SER A 225 -54.24 -25.79 -20.92
C SER A 225 -55.26 -26.55 -20.06
N TYR A 226 -56.24 -25.84 -19.52
CA TYR A 226 -57.25 -26.39 -18.62
C TYR A 226 -58.66 -26.12 -19.11
N ASN A 227 -59.50 -27.15 -19.05
CA ASN A 227 -60.93 -27.04 -19.31
C ASN A 227 -61.65 -26.58 -18.04
N LEU A 228 -61.52 -25.30 -17.71
CA LEU A 228 -62.15 -24.70 -16.52
C LEU A 228 -63.48 -24.06 -16.89
N ASN A 229 -64.50 -24.27 -16.06
CA ASN A 229 -65.79 -23.60 -16.22
C ASN A 229 -65.69 -22.15 -15.68
N PRO A 230 -65.78 -21.10 -16.53
CA PRO A 230 -65.66 -19.71 -16.11
C PRO A 230 -66.79 -19.22 -15.19
N TRP A 231 -67.94 -19.92 -15.18
CA TRP A 231 -69.01 -19.64 -14.22
C TRP A 231 -68.70 -20.18 -12.82
N PHE A 232 -67.79 -21.16 -12.73
CA PHE A 232 -67.38 -21.78 -11.49
C PHE A 232 -66.08 -21.19 -10.94
N VAL A 233 -65.08 -21.02 -11.81
CA VAL A 233 -63.72 -20.60 -11.46
C VAL A 233 -63.34 -19.39 -12.28
N LYS A 234 -62.85 -18.36 -11.59
CA LYS A 234 -62.12 -17.24 -12.18
C LYS A 234 -60.63 -17.47 -11.95
N VAL A 235 -59.85 -17.43 -13.03
CA VAL A 235 -58.39 -17.54 -12.99
C VAL A 235 -57.77 -16.16 -13.17
N GLU A 236 -56.78 -15.86 -12.35
CA GLU A 236 -55.93 -14.68 -12.47
C GLU A 236 -54.48 -15.16 -12.61
N GLU A 237 -53.81 -14.75 -13.69
CA GLU A 237 -52.43 -15.12 -13.96
C GLU A 237 -51.46 -14.14 -13.28
N ILE A 238 -50.57 -14.67 -12.45
CA ILE A 238 -49.46 -13.94 -11.85
C ILE A 238 -48.13 -14.59 -12.20
N HIS A 239 -47.05 -13.83 -12.17
CA HIS A 239 -45.71 -14.39 -12.40
C HIS A 239 -45.30 -15.28 -11.21
N MET A 240 -44.57 -16.36 -11.51
CA MET A 240 -43.92 -17.17 -10.46
C MET A 240 -42.98 -16.30 -9.62
N THR A 241 -42.94 -16.55 -8.32
CA THR A 241 -42.01 -15.84 -7.44
C THR A 241 -40.62 -16.43 -7.65
N GLU A 242 -39.69 -15.59 -8.09
CA GLU A 242 -38.28 -15.95 -8.30
C GLU A 242 -37.44 -15.54 -7.08
N ILE A 243 -36.70 -16.50 -6.55
CA ILE A 243 -35.72 -16.29 -5.51
C ILE A 243 -34.33 -16.40 -6.16
N PRO A 244 -33.58 -15.28 -6.23
CA PRO A 244 -32.28 -15.28 -6.90
C PRO A 244 -31.25 -16.09 -6.10
N ILE A 245 -30.19 -16.53 -6.79
CA ILE A 245 -29.07 -17.25 -6.18
C ILE A 245 -28.40 -16.35 -5.13
N GLY A 246 -28.03 -16.95 -3.99
CA GLY A 246 -27.47 -16.24 -2.84
C GLY A 246 -28.54 -15.71 -1.87
N ASN A 247 -29.82 -15.87 -2.18
CA ASN A 247 -30.93 -15.49 -1.32
C ASN A 247 -31.80 -16.71 -0.95
N VAL A 248 -32.57 -16.55 0.12
CA VAL A 248 -33.63 -17.48 0.54
C VAL A 248 -34.95 -16.72 0.66
N GLY A 249 -36.05 -17.37 0.33
CA GLY A 249 -37.39 -16.81 0.44
C GLY A 249 -38.06 -17.29 1.72
N VAL A 250 -38.21 -16.43 2.71
CA VAL A 250 -38.99 -16.73 3.91
C VAL A 250 -40.47 -16.54 3.59
N VAL A 251 -41.27 -17.58 3.83
CA VAL A 251 -42.71 -17.57 3.53
C VAL A 251 -43.49 -17.15 4.77
N ILE A 252 -44.33 -16.13 4.60
CA ILE A 252 -45.29 -15.65 5.58
C ILE A 252 -46.67 -16.06 5.08
N SER A 253 -47.29 -17.06 5.73
CA SER A 253 -48.62 -17.55 5.38
C SER A 253 -49.70 -16.84 6.20
N TYR A 254 -50.71 -16.30 5.53
CA TYR A 254 -51.88 -15.68 6.19
C TYR A 254 -53.05 -16.65 6.41
N VAL A 255 -52.91 -17.89 5.93
CA VAL A 255 -53.93 -18.94 5.99
C VAL A 255 -53.44 -20.19 6.68
N GLY A 256 -54.40 -21.01 7.11
CA GLY A 256 -54.17 -22.24 7.86
C GLY A 256 -54.64 -22.10 9.30
N GLU A 257 -54.69 -23.22 10.00
CA GLU A 257 -54.94 -23.22 11.44
C GLU A 257 -53.81 -22.46 12.16
N GLU A 258 -54.11 -21.91 13.34
CA GLU A 258 -53.06 -21.35 14.19
C GLU A 258 -52.12 -22.49 14.60
N GLY A 259 -50.91 -22.47 14.04
CA GLY A 259 -49.93 -23.54 14.27
C GLY A 259 -49.42 -23.53 15.71
N ILE A 260 -49.02 -24.70 16.19
CA ILE A 260 -48.23 -24.84 17.42
C ILE A 260 -46.86 -24.24 17.15
N ASP A 261 -46.42 -23.33 18.01
CA ASP A 261 -45.10 -22.69 17.90
C ASP A 261 -43.99 -23.74 18.00
N VAL A 262 -43.25 -23.93 16.91
CA VAL A 262 -42.12 -24.88 16.84
C VAL A 262 -40.78 -24.21 17.24
N SER A 263 -40.80 -22.94 17.64
CA SER A 263 -39.60 -22.16 17.94
C SER A 263 -38.89 -22.52 19.25
N GLY A 264 -39.44 -23.47 20.03
CA GLY A 264 -38.93 -23.86 21.33
C GLY A 264 -39.16 -22.79 22.42
N THR A 265 -38.80 -23.11 23.67
CA THR A 265 -39.01 -22.21 24.82
C THR A 265 -38.08 -20.99 24.85
N GLU A 266 -37.04 -20.97 24.01
CA GLU A 266 -36.05 -19.89 23.92
C GLU A 266 -36.52 -18.70 23.07
N PHE A 267 -37.44 -18.93 22.13
CA PHE A 267 -37.87 -17.92 21.17
C PHE A 267 -39.27 -17.41 21.53
N LYS A 268 -39.35 -16.20 22.09
CA LYS A 268 -40.62 -15.57 22.52
C LYS A 268 -41.20 -14.57 21.52
N HIS A 269 -40.62 -14.47 20.32
CA HIS A 269 -40.82 -13.33 19.42
C HIS A 269 -41.41 -13.76 18.07
N GLY A 270 -42.74 -13.97 18.05
CA GLY A 270 -43.47 -14.41 16.86
C GLY A 270 -43.59 -15.93 16.78
N ASN A 271 -44.65 -16.40 16.13
CA ASN A 271 -44.91 -17.84 15.99
C ASN A 271 -44.27 -18.33 14.69
N ILE A 272 -43.28 -19.22 14.81
CA ILE A 272 -42.77 -19.97 13.68
C ILE A 272 -43.56 -21.27 13.61
N VAL A 273 -44.03 -21.60 12.41
CA VAL A 273 -44.93 -22.71 12.20
C VAL A 273 -44.39 -23.65 11.12
N SER A 274 -44.87 -24.89 11.12
CA SER A 274 -44.61 -25.83 10.03
C SER A 274 -45.35 -25.39 8.76
N LYS A 275 -44.95 -25.95 7.62
CA LYS A 275 -45.59 -25.70 6.33
C LYS A 275 -47.10 -25.99 6.39
N GLY A 276 -47.90 -25.05 5.89
CA GLY A 276 -49.36 -25.16 5.83
C GLY A 276 -50.13 -24.51 6.99
N TYR A 277 -49.45 -24.07 8.03
CA TYR A 277 -50.06 -23.29 9.12
C TYR A 277 -49.93 -21.79 8.89
N LYS A 278 -50.76 -21.02 9.58
CA LYS A 278 -50.73 -19.56 9.57
C LYS A 278 -49.55 -19.05 10.40
N GLY A 279 -48.70 -18.21 9.81
CA GLY A 279 -47.47 -17.70 10.44
C GLY A 279 -46.25 -17.72 9.52
N VAL A 280 -45.07 -17.51 10.10
CA VAL A 280 -43.79 -17.60 9.39
C VAL A 280 -43.36 -19.06 9.34
N TRP A 281 -43.05 -19.59 8.16
CA TRP A 281 -42.63 -20.98 8.04
C TRP A 281 -41.21 -21.20 8.55
N ALA A 282 -40.99 -22.30 9.28
CA ALA A 282 -39.67 -22.69 9.78
C ALA A 282 -38.67 -23.00 8.66
N GLU A 283 -39.15 -23.49 7.52
CA GLU A 283 -38.35 -23.83 6.36
C GLU A 283 -38.52 -22.75 5.28
N ALA A 284 -37.41 -22.07 4.95
CA ALA A 284 -37.37 -21.11 3.86
C ALA A 284 -37.23 -21.81 2.51
N PHE A 285 -37.74 -21.18 1.45
CA PHE A 285 -37.47 -21.62 0.09
C PHE A 285 -36.03 -21.28 -0.32
N GLY A 286 -35.38 -22.23 -0.97
CA GLY A 286 -34.07 -22.03 -1.59
C GLY A 286 -34.15 -21.15 -2.84
N PRO A 287 -33.02 -20.94 -3.54
CA PRO A 287 -33.02 -20.24 -4.81
C PRO A 287 -33.75 -21.07 -5.89
N GLY A 288 -34.62 -20.41 -6.64
CA GLY A 288 -35.47 -21.07 -7.65
C GLY A 288 -36.76 -20.30 -7.93
N LYS A 289 -37.59 -20.85 -8.82
CA LYS A 289 -38.93 -20.32 -9.14
C LYS A 289 -39.98 -21.15 -8.41
N TYR A 290 -40.86 -20.48 -7.68
CA TYR A 290 -41.89 -21.13 -6.87
C TYR A 290 -43.29 -20.66 -7.27
N PRO A 291 -44.25 -21.60 -7.43
CA PRO A 291 -45.63 -21.28 -7.72
C PRO A 291 -46.36 -20.96 -6.40
N VAL A 292 -46.39 -19.68 -6.03
CA VAL A 292 -46.96 -19.21 -4.76
C VAL A 292 -48.11 -18.27 -5.02
N ASN A 293 -49.19 -18.41 -4.25
CA ASN A 293 -50.31 -17.48 -4.27
C ASN A 293 -49.98 -16.24 -3.44
N THR A 294 -49.75 -15.10 -4.10
CA THR A 294 -49.35 -13.83 -3.48
C THR A 294 -50.43 -13.20 -2.59
N TYR A 295 -51.71 -13.55 -2.78
CA TYR A 295 -52.80 -13.06 -1.92
C TYR A 295 -52.86 -13.81 -0.58
N VAL A 296 -52.33 -15.03 -0.55
CA VAL A 296 -52.42 -15.95 0.59
C VAL A 296 -51.10 -16.00 1.36
N GLN A 297 -49.99 -15.84 0.64
CA GLN A 297 -48.64 -15.95 1.17
C GLN A 297 -47.80 -14.77 0.66
N LYS A 298 -46.99 -14.21 1.54
CA LYS A 298 -45.97 -13.22 1.19
C LYS A 298 -44.59 -13.87 1.31
N ILE A 299 -43.76 -13.72 0.28
CA ILE A 299 -42.36 -14.18 0.32
C ILE A 299 -41.47 -12.96 0.56
N GLU A 300 -40.71 -13.00 1.65
CA GLU A 300 -39.65 -12.04 1.94
C GLU A 300 -38.31 -12.63 1.54
N VAL A 301 -37.61 -11.95 0.62
CA VAL A 301 -36.32 -12.41 0.11
C VAL A 301 -35.22 -11.92 1.04
N VAL A 302 -34.50 -12.86 1.64
CA VAL A 302 -33.40 -12.60 2.58
C VAL A 302 -32.08 -13.00 1.92
N PRO A 303 -31.09 -12.08 1.82
CA PRO A 303 -29.77 -12.44 1.34
C PRO A 303 -29.06 -13.34 2.35
N THR A 304 -28.51 -14.45 1.85
CA THR A 304 -27.64 -15.36 2.61
C THR A 304 -26.16 -15.12 2.30
N THR A 305 -25.84 -14.26 1.34
CA THR A 305 -24.47 -13.80 1.11
C THR A 305 -24.02 -12.83 2.19
N ASN A 306 -22.71 -12.55 2.24
CA ASN A 306 -22.20 -11.50 3.11
C ASN A 306 -22.78 -10.15 2.66
N LEU A 307 -23.46 -9.48 3.58
CA LEU A 307 -23.99 -8.14 3.39
C LEU A 307 -23.07 -7.15 4.09
N VAL A 308 -22.58 -6.17 3.33
CA VAL A 308 -21.80 -5.06 3.85
C VAL A 308 -22.75 -3.89 4.07
N LEU A 309 -22.84 -3.42 5.31
CA LEU A 309 -23.63 -2.26 5.72
C LEU A 309 -22.67 -1.10 6.03
N ASN A 310 -22.83 0.04 5.35
CA ASN A 310 -21.95 1.20 5.52
C ASN A 310 -22.68 2.39 6.18
N TRP A 311 -22.21 2.83 7.36
CA TRP A 311 -22.62 4.09 8.00
C TRP A 311 -21.73 5.24 7.51
N ALA A 312 -21.87 5.60 6.24
CA ALA A 312 -21.09 6.67 5.61
C ALA A 312 -21.95 7.48 4.62
N SER A 313 -21.76 8.80 4.58
CA SER A 313 -22.57 9.71 3.75
C SER A 313 -22.32 9.62 2.24
N ALA A 314 -21.30 8.87 1.79
CA ALA A 314 -20.78 8.95 0.42
C ALA A 314 -20.81 7.63 -0.39
N ARG A 315 -21.17 6.49 0.20
CA ARG A 315 -21.14 5.18 -0.49
C ARG A 315 -22.35 4.32 -0.15
N SER A 316 -23.41 4.44 -0.96
CA SER A 316 -24.45 3.41 -1.00
C SER A 316 -24.01 2.30 -1.95
N GLU A 317 -23.77 1.11 -1.44
CA GLU A 317 -23.59 -0.09 -2.27
C GLU A 317 -24.94 -0.66 -2.75
N SER A 318 -24.85 -1.70 -3.59
CA SER A 318 -25.89 -2.29 -4.46
C SER A 318 -27.22 -2.67 -3.78
N HIS A 319 -27.25 -2.84 -2.46
CA HIS A 319 -28.38 -3.46 -1.75
C HIS A 319 -29.45 -2.47 -1.24
N GLN A 320 -29.26 -1.15 -1.39
CA GLN A 320 -30.21 -0.08 -0.97
C GLN A 320 -30.61 -0.05 0.52
N LEU A 321 -30.20 -1.02 1.34
CA LEU A 321 -30.47 -1.11 2.77
C LEU A 321 -29.76 0.00 3.57
N ASP A 322 -28.65 0.52 3.04
CA ASP A 322 -27.81 1.53 3.69
C ASP A 322 -28.18 2.98 3.33
N LYS A 323 -29.21 3.17 2.52
CA LYS A 323 -29.54 4.49 1.95
C LYS A 323 -29.83 5.56 3.01
N ASN A 324 -30.22 5.15 4.21
CA ASN A 324 -30.53 6.03 5.34
C ASN A 324 -29.44 6.03 6.42
N LEU A 325 -28.34 5.29 6.27
CA LEU A 325 -27.29 5.22 7.28
C LEU A 325 -26.36 6.42 7.15
N SER A 326 -26.43 7.34 8.11
CA SER A 326 -25.53 8.49 8.19
C SER A 326 -24.26 8.16 8.98
N THR A 327 -23.23 9.00 8.79
CA THR A 327 -22.01 8.96 9.62
C THR A 327 -22.37 9.09 11.10
N ILE A 328 -21.63 8.39 11.96
CA ILE A 328 -21.92 8.39 13.40
C ILE A 328 -21.14 9.54 14.03
N THR A 329 -21.85 10.59 14.44
CA THR A 329 -21.24 11.68 15.23
C THR A 329 -21.13 11.25 16.70
N VAL A 330 -19.89 11.18 17.19
CA VAL A 330 -19.58 10.82 18.57
C VAL A 330 -18.89 11.98 19.30
N ARG A 331 -18.92 11.98 20.63
CA ARG A 331 -18.26 12.98 21.47
C ARG A 331 -17.19 12.31 22.32
N SER A 332 -15.97 12.82 22.21
CA SER A 332 -14.83 12.36 23.02
C SER A 332 -14.93 12.77 24.48
N LYS A 333 -14.11 12.16 25.33
CA LYS A 333 -13.88 12.58 26.72
C LYS A 333 -13.47 14.05 26.84
N ASP A 334 -12.69 14.55 25.90
CA ASP A 334 -12.24 15.95 25.80
C ASP A 334 -13.37 16.91 25.39
N GLY A 335 -14.56 16.39 25.10
CA GLY A 335 -15.74 17.16 24.73
C GLY A 335 -15.82 17.55 23.26
N PHE A 336 -14.84 17.15 22.43
CA PHE A 336 -14.84 17.41 20.99
C PHE A 336 -15.72 16.40 20.24
N PRO A 337 -16.64 16.86 19.37
CA PRO A 337 -17.35 15.99 18.44
C PRO A 337 -16.47 15.62 17.25
N PHE A 338 -16.59 14.38 16.78
CA PHE A 338 -15.97 13.93 15.53
C PHE A 338 -16.87 12.88 14.84
N ASN A 339 -16.72 12.76 13.53
CA ASN A 339 -17.48 11.80 12.73
C ASN A 339 -16.67 10.52 12.54
N LEU A 340 -17.37 9.40 12.69
CA LEU A 340 -16.84 8.06 12.50
C LEU A 340 -17.60 7.36 11.38
N ASP A 341 -16.86 6.89 10.38
CA ASP A 341 -17.39 5.98 9.37
C ASP A 341 -17.22 4.54 9.87
N VAL A 342 -18.26 3.72 9.74
CA VAL A 342 -18.24 2.32 10.18
C VAL A 342 -18.83 1.45 9.08
N SER A 343 -18.23 0.29 8.85
CA SER A 343 -18.77 -0.75 8.00
C SER A 343 -18.98 -2.03 8.79
N GLN A 344 -20.19 -2.60 8.75
CA GLN A 344 -20.50 -3.88 9.37
C GLN A 344 -20.73 -4.93 8.29
N ILE A 345 -20.03 -6.04 8.37
CA ILE A 345 -20.28 -7.21 7.52
C ILE A 345 -21.11 -8.19 8.33
N ILE A 346 -22.30 -8.52 7.83
CA ILE A 346 -23.19 -9.53 8.41
C ILE A 346 -23.45 -10.67 7.44
N HIS A 347 -23.80 -11.82 7.99
CA HIS A 347 -24.23 -13.00 7.27
C HIS A 347 -25.43 -13.61 7.99
N ILE A 348 -26.46 -14.00 7.25
CA ILE A 348 -27.63 -14.66 7.80
C ILE A 348 -27.70 -16.08 7.20
N PRO A 349 -27.48 -17.12 8.01
CA PRO A 349 -27.65 -18.50 7.56
C PRO A 349 -29.10 -18.77 7.13
N ASN A 350 -29.27 -19.64 6.14
CA ASN A 350 -30.59 -20.01 5.61
C ASN A 350 -31.57 -20.53 6.68
N TYR A 351 -31.09 -21.30 7.66
CA TYR A 351 -31.91 -21.88 8.73
C TYR A 351 -32.28 -20.87 9.82
N GLU A 352 -31.59 -19.73 9.91
CA GLU A 352 -31.91 -18.65 10.86
C GLU A 352 -32.76 -17.54 10.22
N ALA A 353 -32.77 -17.43 8.88
CA ALA A 353 -33.53 -16.40 8.17
C ALA A 353 -35.02 -16.31 8.57
N PRO A 354 -35.76 -17.41 8.74
CA PRO A 354 -37.14 -17.34 9.21
C PRO A 354 -37.31 -16.72 10.61
N LYS A 355 -36.39 -17.00 11.53
CA LYS A 355 -36.40 -16.43 12.89
C LYS A 355 -36.17 -14.92 12.87
N VAL A 356 -35.26 -14.46 12.01
CA VAL A 356 -34.99 -13.03 11.83
C VAL A 356 -36.25 -12.32 11.29
N ILE A 357 -36.90 -12.88 10.28
CA ILE A 357 -38.13 -12.30 9.71
C ILE A 357 -39.31 -12.38 10.68
N ALA A 358 -39.44 -13.43 11.48
CA ALA A 358 -40.47 -13.52 12.51
C ALA A 358 -40.34 -12.42 13.58
N ARG A 359 -39.11 -11.99 13.89
CA ARG A 359 -38.83 -10.91 14.87
C ARG A 359 -39.06 -9.51 14.31
N PHE A 360 -38.56 -9.25 13.10
CA PHE A 360 -38.47 -7.89 12.56
C PHE A 360 -39.45 -7.62 11.41
N GLY A 361 -40.04 -8.66 10.83
CA GLY A 361 -40.94 -8.60 9.68
C GLY A 361 -40.21 -8.42 8.33
N ASN A 362 -39.17 -7.58 8.27
CA ASN A 362 -38.37 -7.35 7.08
C ASN A 362 -36.90 -7.02 7.42
N MET A 363 -36.03 -6.99 6.41
CA MET A 363 -34.60 -6.68 6.60
C MET A 363 -34.33 -5.22 7.01
N ASN A 364 -35.14 -4.28 6.52
CA ASN A 364 -34.99 -2.85 6.85
C ASN A 364 -35.19 -2.58 8.35
N ASN A 365 -36.14 -3.28 8.96
CA ASN A 365 -36.44 -3.17 10.38
C ASN A 365 -35.30 -3.77 11.22
N LEU A 366 -34.67 -4.87 10.78
CA LEU A 366 -33.48 -5.39 11.43
C LEU A 366 -32.36 -4.34 11.47
N VAL A 367 -32.10 -3.67 10.34
CA VAL A 367 -31.05 -2.65 10.23
C VAL A 367 -31.35 -1.45 11.13
N SER A 368 -32.56 -0.87 11.01
CA SER A 368 -32.94 0.36 11.71
C SER A 368 -33.24 0.18 13.20
N GLN A 369 -33.78 -0.97 13.63
CA GLN A 369 -34.19 -1.17 15.02
C GLN A 369 -33.11 -1.84 15.88
N VAL A 370 -32.19 -2.60 15.29
CA VAL A 370 -31.17 -3.34 16.05
C VAL A 370 -29.76 -2.90 15.69
N LEU A 371 -29.35 -3.01 14.43
CA LEU A 371 -27.97 -2.74 14.03
C LEU A 371 -27.58 -1.29 14.30
N GLU A 372 -28.37 -0.33 13.82
CA GLU A 372 -28.08 1.10 13.97
C GLU A 372 -28.00 1.55 15.43
N PRO A 373 -28.97 1.24 16.33
CA PRO A 373 -28.85 1.58 17.75
C PRO A 373 -27.69 0.87 18.44
N THR A 374 -27.42 -0.40 18.12
CA THR A 374 -26.36 -1.19 18.77
C THR A 374 -24.99 -0.62 18.44
N ILE A 375 -24.73 -0.39 17.15
CA ILE A 375 -23.45 0.14 16.66
C ILE A 375 -23.26 1.58 17.13
N GLY A 376 -24.30 2.41 17.00
CA GLY A 376 -24.29 3.79 17.47
C GLY A 376 -24.00 3.90 18.97
N ASN A 377 -24.64 3.08 19.81
CA ASN A 377 -24.41 3.10 21.26
C ASN A 377 -23.00 2.64 21.62
N TYR A 378 -22.49 1.58 20.99
CA TYR A 378 -21.13 1.10 21.24
C TYR A 378 -20.09 2.20 20.96
N PHE A 379 -20.14 2.84 19.80
CA PHE A 379 -19.16 3.86 19.43
C PHE A 379 -19.32 5.16 20.21
N ARG A 380 -20.55 5.56 20.58
CA ARG A 380 -20.76 6.71 21.49
C ARG A 380 -20.13 6.46 22.86
N ASN A 381 -20.35 5.29 23.46
CA ASN A 381 -19.78 4.94 24.77
C ASN A 381 -18.25 4.82 24.69
N SER A 382 -17.74 4.13 23.66
CA SER A 382 -16.29 3.96 23.45
C SER A 382 -15.57 5.30 23.25
N ALA A 383 -16.21 6.27 22.58
CA ALA A 383 -15.67 7.62 22.42
C ALA A 383 -15.71 8.43 23.73
N GLN A 384 -16.71 8.24 24.59
CA GLN A 384 -16.78 8.94 25.88
C GLN A 384 -15.66 8.56 26.84
N ASP A 385 -15.16 7.33 26.75
CA ASP A 385 -14.10 6.83 27.63
C ASP A 385 -12.69 7.23 27.19
N SER A 386 -12.52 7.81 25.99
CA SER A 386 -11.21 8.12 25.44
C SER A 386 -11.10 9.47 24.73
N ASP A 387 -9.90 10.04 24.82
CA ASP A 387 -9.52 11.28 24.13
C ASP A 387 -9.45 11.04 22.62
N VAL A 388 -9.70 12.05 21.77
CA VAL A 388 -9.74 11.89 20.29
C VAL A 388 -8.43 11.31 19.74
N ILE A 389 -7.30 11.68 20.33
CA ILE A 389 -5.98 11.25 19.83
C ILE A 389 -5.64 9.83 20.26
N SER A 390 -5.99 9.47 21.49
CA SER A 390 -5.99 8.07 21.91
C SER A 390 -6.98 7.26 21.06
N PHE A 391 -8.08 7.89 20.63
CA PHE A 391 -9.06 7.29 19.72
C PHE A 391 -8.46 6.90 18.36
N LEU A 392 -7.69 7.81 17.77
CA LEU A 392 -6.97 7.58 16.52
C LEU A 392 -5.83 6.54 16.67
N GLY A 393 -5.10 6.58 17.78
CA GLY A 393 -3.93 5.73 18.02
C GLY A 393 -4.26 4.25 18.21
N SER A 394 -5.34 3.92 18.94
CA SER A 394 -5.73 2.52 19.23
C SER A 394 -6.89 2.01 18.36
N ARG A 395 -6.98 2.45 17.10
CA ARG A 395 -8.01 2.01 16.14
C ARG A 395 -8.13 0.49 16.02
N LYS A 396 -7.00 -0.22 15.90
CA LYS A 396 -6.98 -1.68 15.75
C LYS A 396 -7.60 -2.40 16.95
N GLU A 397 -7.24 -1.98 18.16
CA GLU A 397 -7.75 -2.57 19.41
C GLU A 397 -9.25 -2.30 19.58
N ARG A 398 -9.70 -1.07 19.26
CA ARG A 398 -11.12 -0.74 19.29
C ARG A 398 -11.92 -1.52 18.26
N GLN A 399 -11.36 -1.76 17.07
CA GLN A 399 -12.02 -2.55 16.04
C GLN A 399 -12.21 -4.00 16.50
N GLU A 400 -11.18 -4.62 17.08
CA GLU A 400 -11.28 -5.99 17.63
C GLU A 400 -12.31 -6.07 18.77
N THR A 401 -12.35 -5.06 19.62
CA THR A 401 -13.31 -4.98 20.73
C THR A 401 -14.74 -4.75 20.23
N ALA A 402 -14.90 -3.90 19.21
CA ALA A 402 -16.18 -3.63 18.56
C ALA A 402 -16.72 -4.90 17.90
N ARG A 403 -15.86 -5.60 17.16
CA ARG A 403 -16.19 -6.87 16.50
C ARG A 403 -16.71 -7.89 17.51
N ARG A 404 -16.04 -8.05 18.66
CA ARG A 404 -16.46 -9.00 19.71
C ARG A 404 -17.79 -8.60 20.34
N TYR A 405 -17.94 -7.34 20.75
CA TYR A 405 -19.15 -6.84 21.40
C TYR A 405 -20.36 -6.91 20.47
N ILE A 406 -20.22 -6.43 19.23
CA ILE A 406 -21.30 -6.41 18.24
C ILE A 406 -21.66 -7.85 17.84
N ALA A 407 -20.68 -8.75 17.69
CA ALA A 407 -20.96 -10.17 17.42
C ALA A 407 -21.77 -10.84 18.53
N GLU A 408 -21.44 -10.56 19.79
CA GLU A 408 -22.18 -11.08 20.94
C GLU A 408 -23.64 -10.58 20.94
N VAL A 409 -23.86 -9.29 20.73
CA VAL A 409 -25.21 -8.71 20.67
C VAL A 409 -26.00 -9.25 19.48
N LEU A 410 -25.41 -9.30 18.28
CA LEU A 410 -26.10 -9.78 17.08
C LEU A 410 -26.42 -11.27 17.10
N SER A 411 -25.60 -12.07 17.80
CA SER A 411 -25.87 -13.50 17.99
C SER A 411 -27.20 -13.76 18.71
N GLN A 412 -27.58 -12.89 19.65
CA GLN A 412 -28.87 -12.96 20.35
C GLN A 412 -30.05 -12.74 19.39
N TYR A 413 -29.81 -12.04 18.28
CA TYR A 413 -30.78 -11.75 17.22
C TYR A 413 -30.73 -12.74 16.05
N ASN A 414 -29.98 -13.84 16.17
CA ASN A 414 -29.83 -14.86 15.12
C ASN A 414 -29.18 -14.31 13.84
N VAL A 415 -28.32 -13.29 13.98
CA VAL A 415 -27.56 -12.67 12.89
C VAL A 415 -26.06 -12.87 13.16
N ASN A 416 -25.33 -13.41 12.18
CA ASN A 416 -23.89 -13.62 12.33
C ASN A 416 -23.13 -12.35 11.91
N ALA A 417 -22.42 -11.75 12.85
CA ALA A 417 -21.47 -10.67 12.56
C ALA A 417 -20.15 -11.27 12.09
N VAL A 418 -19.77 -11.01 10.84
CA VAL A 418 -18.49 -11.49 10.29
C VAL A 418 -17.36 -10.57 10.75
N ASP A 419 -17.51 -9.27 10.49
CA ASP A 419 -16.51 -8.28 10.85
C ASP A 419 -17.10 -6.89 11.03
N THR A 420 -16.45 -6.06 11.84
CA THR A 420 -16.77 -4.64 12.03
C THR A 420 -15.52 -3.85 11.67
N LEU A 421 -15.58 -3.03 10.63
CA LEU A 421 -14.48 -2.20 10.18
C LEU A 421 -14.76 -0.75 10.57
N ILE A 422 -13.77 -0.11 11.19
CA ILE A 422 -13.79 1.34 11.38
C ILE A 422 -13.21 1.94 10.10
N GLY A 423 -13.91 2.87 9.46
CA GLY A 423 -13.49 3.62 8.29
C GLY A 423 -12.64 4.83 8.63
N ASP A 424 -12.85 5.94 7.92
CA ASP A 424 -12.13 7.18 8.17
C ASP A 424 -12.68 7.90 9.42
N ILE A 425 -11.76 8.51 10.17
CA ILE A 425 -12.07 9.34 11.32
C ILE A 425 -11.70 10.76 10.92
N VAL A 426 -12.67 11.67 10.88
CA VAL A 426 -12.43 13.07 10.55
C VAL A 426 -12.33 13.86 11.86
N PRO A 427 -11.12 14.15 12.37
CA PRO A 427 -10.96 14.97 13.55
C PRO A 427 -11.33 16.43 13.25
N PRO A 428 -11.79 17.20 14.26
CA PRO A 428 -12.05 18.62 14.09
C PRO A 428 -10.75 19.40 13.84
N GLU A 429 -10.81 20.41 12.96
CA GLU A 429 -9.64 21.22 12.56
C GLU A 429 -8.93 21.90 13.74
N SER A 430 -9.68 22.26 14.79
CA SER A 430 -9.15 22.91 15.99
C SER A 430 -8.07 22.07 16.70
N LEU A 431 -8.27 20.74 16.76
CA LEU A 431 -7.29 19.83 17.37
C LEU A 431 -6.07 19.65 16.47
N MET A 432 -6.28 19.50 15.16
CA MET A 432 -5.18 19.33 14.20
C MET A 432 -4.21 20.51 14.27
N LYS A 433 -4.71 21.75 14.30
CA LYS A 433 -3.87 22.94 14.44
C LYS A 433 -2.97 22.85 15.68
N THR A 434 -3.54 22.56 16.85
CA THR A 434 -2.76 22.47 18.10
C THR A 434 -1.72 21.34 18.08
N LEU A 435 -2.02 20.22 17.41
CA LEU A 435 -1.11 19.09 17.30
C LEU A 435 0.01 19.35 16.30
N THR A 436 -0.33 19.96 15.16
CA THR A 436 0.65 20.42 14.17
C THR A 436 1.58 21.44 14.80
N ASP A 437 1.04 22.42 15.53
CA ASP A 437 1.82 23.44 16.23
C ASP A 437 2.72 22.80 17.31
N ARG A 438 2.20 21.86 18.10
CA ARG A 438 2.98 21.14 19.12
C ARG A 438 4.10 20.30 18.50
N LYS A 439 3.81 19.56 17.42
CA LYS A 439 4.81 18.72 16.76
C LYS A 439 5.87 19.58 16.08
N LEU A 440 5.47 20.70 15.47
CA LEU A 440 6.40 21.68 14.92
C LEU A 440 7.30 22.27 16.02
N ALA A 441 6.76 22.60 17.18
CA ALA A 441 7.54 23.10 18.32
C ALA A 441 8.54 22.05 18.86
N GLU A 442 8.18 20.77 18.92
CA GLU A 442 9.10 19.69 19.29
C GLU A 442 10.25 19.55 18.27
N GLU A 443 9.93 19.49 16.98
CA GLU A 443 10.95 19.41 15.92
C GLU A 443 11.84 20.66 15.89
N GLN A 444 11.26 21.85 16.13
CA GLN A 444 12.02 23.10 16.29
C GLN A 444 12.93 23.04 17.51
N LYS A 445 12.47 22.51 18.65
CA LYS A 445 13.31 22.34 19.84
C LYS A 445 14.52 21.45 19.57
N VAL A 446 14.31 20.29 18.92
CA VAL A 446 15.40 19.39 18.52
C VAL A 446 16.37 20.10 17.57
N THR A 447 15.85 20.88 16.63
CA THR A 447 16.66 21.69 15.71
C THR A 447 17.50 22.72 16.47
N TYR A 448 16.92 23.45 17.42
CA TYR A 448 17.63 24.44 18.23
C TYR A 448 18.65 23.81 19.17
N GLU A 449 18.36 22.66 19.79
CA GLU A 449 19.33 21.91 20.60
C GLU A 449 20.52 21.45 19.74
N THR A 450 20.25 20.94 18.55
CA THR A 450 21.30 20.54 17.59
C THR A 450 22.14 21.74 17.15
N GLN A 451 21.50 22.88 16.82
CA GLN A 451 22.20 24.11 16.47
C GLN A 451 23.05 24.64 17.63
N LYS A 452 22.52 24.60 18.86
CA LYS A 452 23.24 25.01 20.07
C LYS A 452 24.48 24.14 20.29
N MET A 453 24.34 22.82 20.23
CA MET A 453 25.45 21.87 20.35
C MET A 453 26.54 22.13 19.30
N ALA A 454 26.15 22.40 18.04
CA ALA A 454 27.09 22.75 16.98
C ALA A 454 27.82 24.08 17.24
N GLN A 455 27.12 25.10 17.75
CA GLN A 455 27.72 26.39 18.10
C GLN A 455 28.66 26.29 19.31
N GLU A 456 28.30 25.53 20.35
CA GLU A 456 29.18 25.27 21.49
C GLU A 456 30.46 24.54 21.05
N THR A 457 30.33 23.55 20.17
CA THR A 457 31.48 22.83 19.59
C THR A 457 32.36 23.77 18.77
N ARG A 458 31.77 24.66 17.97
CA ARG A 458 32.51 25.66 17.19
C ARG A 458 33.22 26.68 18.09
N GLN A 459 32.56 27.19 19.13
CA GLN A 459 33.13 28.12 20.07
C GLN A 459 34.31 27.48 20.83
N ALA A 460 34.19 26.21 21.22
CA ALA A 460 35.27 25.46 21.84
C ALA A 460 36.48 25.34 20.89
N LEU A 461 36.26 24.97 19.62
CA LEU A 461 37.32 24.88 18.61
C LEU A 461 38.00 26.22 18.34
N GLU A 462 37.23 27.32 18.20
CA GLU A 462 37.78 28.67 18.02
C GLU A 462 38.58 29.12 19.25
N LYS A 463 38.10 28.82 20.47
CA LYS A 463 38.83 29.10 21.71
C LYS A 463 40.14 28.32 21.80
N GLU A 464 40.12 27.02 21.49
CA GLU A 464 41.32 26.19 21.46
C GLU A 464 42.32 26.65 20.40
N THR A 465 41.82 27.04 19.21
CA THR A 465 42.65 27.60 18.14
C THR A 465 43.29 28.92 18.57
N ALA A 466 42.54 29.81 19.20
CA ALA A 466 43.07 31.09 19.71
C ALA A 466 44.13 30.88 20.80
N ILE A 467 43.94 29.90 21.69
CA ILE A 467 44.97 29.53 22.68
C ILE A 467 46.22 28.98 21.98
N ALA A 468 46.06 28.11 20.97
CA ALA A 468 47.18 27.57 20.20
C ALA A 468 47.96 28.65 19.43
N ASP A 469 47.27 29.64 18.85
CA ASP A 469 47.90 30.78 18.18
C ASP A 469 48.64 31.69 19.17
N ILE A 470 48.06 31.97 20.34
CA ILE A 470 48.77 32.68 21.42
C ILE A 470 50.00 31.89 21.88
N GLN A 471 49.89 30.57 22.04
CA GLN A 471 51.01 29.70 22.43
C GLN A 471 52.12 29.73 21.37
N LYS A 472 51.78 29.76 20.08
CA LYS A 472 52.72 29.88 18.97
C LYS A 472 53.48 31.21 19.01
N ASP A 473 52.80 32.30 19.36
CA ASP A 473 53.42 33.62 19.51
C ASP A 473 54.29 33.73 20.78
N ILE A 474 53.87 33.14 21.91
CA ILE A 474 54.67 33.02 23.14
C ILE A 474 55.96 32.23 22.88
N VAL A 475 55.85 31.07 22.21
CA VAL A 475 57.02 30.23 21.89
C VAL A 475 57.96 30.94 20.91
N LYS A 476 57.45 31.70 19.93
CA LYS A 476 58.28 32.54 19.06
C LYS A 476 59.04 33.62 19.83
N ALA A 477 58.38 34.28 20.79
CA ALA A 477 59.01 35.32 21.60
C ALA A 477 60.11 34.75 22.50
N ASP A 478 59.83 33.63 23.20
CA ASP A 478 60.82 32.94 24.05
C ASP A 478 62.00 32.39 23.23
N GLN A 479 61.72 31.73 22.10
CA GLN A 479 62.78 31.28 21.18
C GLN A 479 63.60 32.46 20.63
N GLY A 480 62.98 33.60 20.37
CA GLY A 480 63.67 34.82 19.94
C GLY A 480 64.70 35.32 20.95
N VAL A 481 64.35 35.33 22.25
CA VAL A 481 65.28 35.68 23.34
C VAL A 481 66.44 34.68 23.42
N VAL A 482 66.13 33.38 23.36
CA VAL A 482 67.16 32.32 23.41
C VAL A 482 68.09 32.36 22.18
N ILE A 483 67.57 32.68 21.00
CA ILE A 483 68.38 32.86 19.79
C ILE A 483 69.31 34.09 19.96
N ALA A 484 68.81 35.20 20.49
CA ALA A 484 69.61 36.39 20.73
C ALA A 484 70.72 36.14 21.78
N GLU A 485 70.42 35.47 22.89
CA GLU A 485 71.42 35.06 23.88
C GLU A 485 72.46 34.12 23.28
N ARG A 486 72.04 33.12 22.48
CA ARG A 486 72.99 32.21 21.82
C ARG A 486 73.85 32.88 20.75
N VAL A 487 73.32 33.87 20.04
CA VAL A 487 74.10 34.70 19.10
C VAL A 487 75.10 35.57 19.86
N ALA A 488 74.71 36.14 20.99
CA ALA A 488 75.61 36.90 21.87
C ALA A 488 76.73 36.00 22.44
N ASP A 489 76.40 34.83 22.99
CA ASP A 489 77.37 33.86 23.50
C ASP A 489 78.30 33.32 22.41
N ALA A 490 77.78 33.07 21.20
CA ALA A 490 78.60 32.68 20.05
C ALA A 490 79.58 33.79 19.67
N SER A 491 79.18 35.07 19.75
CA SER A 491 80.06 36.21 19.49
C SER A 491 81.17 36.33 20.55
N VAL A 492 80.84 36.11 21.84
CA VAL A 492 81.83 36.13 22.94
C VAL A 492 82.83 34.97 22.80
N LYS A 493 82.35 33.75 22.50
CA LYS A 493 83.22 32.59 22.26
C LYS A 493 84.09 32.76 21.02
N LYS A 494 83.57 33.37 19.95
CA LYS A 494 84.35 33.70 18.75
C LYS A 494 85.46 34.70 19.08
N ALA A 495 85.15 35.77 19.81
CA ALA A 495 86.15 36.75 20.25
C ALA A 495 87.20 36.15 21.20
N GLN A 496 86.80 35.24 22.11
CA GLN A 496 87.74 34.51 22.97
C GLN A 496 88.64 33.56 22.16
N GLY A 497 88.08 32.85 21.18
CA GLY A 497 88.85 31.99 20.27
C GLY A 497 89.86 32.78 19.42
N GLU A 498 89.47 33.94 18.92
CA GLU A 498 90.34 34.85 18.18
C GLU A 498 91.46 35.41 19.10
N ALA A 499 91.14 35.83 20.32
CA ALA A 499 92.14 36.30 21.30
C ALA A 499 93.13 35.19 21.70
N GLN A 500 92.67 33.96 21.86
CA GLN A 500 93.51 32.82 22.22
C GLN A 500 94.38 32.37 21.04
N SER A 501 93.87 32.44 19.81
CA SER A 501 94.64 32.23 18.58
C SER A 501 95.72 33.30 18.40
N LEU A 502 95.41 34.57 18.67
CA LEU A 502 96.37 35.67 18.59
C LEU A 502 97.50 35.51 19.62
N LYS A 503 97.17 35.08 20.85
CA LYS A 503 98.15 34.81 21.91
C LYS A 503 99.07 33.63 21.56
N LEU A 504 98.53 32.59 20.92
CA LEU A 504 99.31 31.43 20.47
C LEU A 504 100.23 31.78 19.29
N GLN A 505 99.75 32.57 18.32
CA GLN A 505 100.58 33.11 17.22
C GLN A 505 101.69 34.01 17.73
N ALA A 506 101.40 34.92 18.68
CA ALA A 506 102.41 35.79 19.27
C ALA A 506 103.50 35.00 20.03
N GLY A 507 103.12 33.90 20.70
CA GLY A 507 104.07 32.98 21.34
C GLY A 507 104.93 32.22 20.33
N ALA A 508 104.34 31.73 19.23
CA ALA A 508 105.07 31.05 18.17
C ALA A 508 106.05 31.97 17.43
N GLU A 509 105.68 33.23 17.18
CA GLU A 509 106.57 34.21 16.54
C GLU A 509 107.74 34.60 17.45
N ALA A 510 107.51 34.72 18.76
CA ALA A 510 108.57 34.96 19.73
C ALA A 510 109.58 33.79 19.79
N GLU A 511 109.10 32.55 19.75
CA GLU A 511 109.97 31.36 19.71
C GLU A 511 110.76 31.30 18.39
N ARG A 512 110.12 31.64 17.25
CA ARG A 512 110.73 31.63 15.93
C ARG A 512 111.87 32.66 15.80
N VAL A 513 111.66 33.87 16.33
CA VAL A 513 112.71 34.91 16.39
C VAL A 513 113.86 34.47 17.32
N ARG A 514 113.55 33.81 18.44
CA ARG A 514 114.57 33.32 19.39
C ARG A 514 115.46 32.24 18.78
N VAL A 515 114.87 31.30 18.04
CA VAL A 515 115.58 30.21 17.35
C VAL A 515 116.40 30.73 16.16
N GLN A 516 115.91 31.72 15.42
CA GLN A 516 116.70 32.39 14.37
C GLN A 516 117.89 33.15 14.95
N ALA A 517 117.70 33.89 16.05
CA ALA A 517 118.78 34.61 16.73
C ALA A 517 119.85 33.66 17.30
N SER A 518 119.46 32.48 17.83
CA SER A 518 120.42 31.49 18.29
C SER A 518 121.21 30.84 17.14
N ALA A 519 120.56 30.54 16.02
CA ALA A 519 121.23 29.99 14.84
C ALA A 519 122.24 30.96 14.23
N GLU A 520 121.92 32.26 14.18
CA GLU A 520 122.85 33.28 13.69
C GLU A 520 124.05 33.46 14.64
N SER A 521 123.84 33.34 15.96
CA SER A 521 124.93 33.38 16.95
C SER A 521 125.90 32.20 16.80
N GLU A 522 125.39 30.99 16.55
CA GLU A 522 126.24 29.82 16.29
C GLU A 522 127.02 29.95 14.98
N ARG A 523 126.39 30.48 13.93
CA ARG A 523 127.06 30.76 12.66
C ARG A 523 128.20 31.76 12.82
N ILE A 524 128.00 32.86 13.53
CA ILE A 524 129.03 33.87 13.79
C ILE A 524 130.18 33.27 14.63
N LYS A 525 129.89 32.46 15.65
CA LYS A 525 130.93 31.76 16.44
C LYS A 525 131.77 30.81 15.59
N LEU A 526 131.15 30.05 14.70
CA LEU A 526 131.87 29.12 13.82
C LEU A 526 132.78 29.85 12.82
N ILE A 527 132.32 30.96 12.25
CA ILE A 527 133.14 31.81 11.37
C ILE A 527 134.31 32.42 12.14
N ALA A 528 134.06 32.97 13.33
CA ALA A 528 135.11 33.54 14.18
C ALA A 528 136.18 32.51 14.59
N ASN A 529 135.77 31.28 14.91
CA ASN A 529 136.69 30.18 15.22
C ASN A 529 137.53 29.77 14.00
N ALA A 530 136.94 29.68 12.82
CA ALA A 530 137.65 29.36 11.58
C ALA A 530 138.67 30.46 11.20
N GLU A 531 138.31 31.74 11.41
CA GLU A 531 139.21 32.89 11.20
C GLU A 531 140.39 32.86 12.19
N ALA A 532 140.12 32.56 13.47
CA ALA A 532 141.16 32.42 14.49
C ALA A 532 142.14 31.28 14.19
N GLU A 533 141.65 30.14 13.70
CA GLU A 533 142.50 29.00 13.34
C GLU A 533 143.39 29.30 12.12
N LYS A 534 142.86 30.05 11.13
CA LYS A 534 143.63 30.53 9.98
C LYS A 534 144.72 31.51 10.40
N ILE A 535 144.41 32.48 11.28
CA ILE A 535 145.39 33.44 11.81
C ILE A 535 146.47 32.71 12.63
N SER A 536 146.08 31.75 13.47
CA SER A 536 147.05 30.96 14.24
C SER A 536 148.00 30.17 13.36
N LYS A 537 147.50 29.47 12.34
CA LYS A 537 148.35 28.66 11.44
C LYS A 537 149.26 29.50 10.55
N THR A 538 148.79 30.67 10.11
CA THR A 538 149.63 31.62 9.36
C THR A 538 150.70 32.26 10.25
N GLY A 539 150.36 32.65 11.48
CA GLY A 539 151.31 33.15 12.47
C GLY A 539 152.38 32.13 12.86
N THR A 540 152.03 30.85 13.02
CA THR A 540 153.02 29.78 13.28
C THR A 540 153.96 29.57 12.09
N ALA A 541 153.45 29.64 10.85
CA ALA A 541 154.27 29.49 9.66
C ALA A 541 155.25 30.67 9.45
N GLU A 542 154.82 31.90 9.75
CA GLU A 542 155.69 33.07 9.73
C GLU A 542 156.76 33.01 10.85
N ALA A 543 156.38 32.56 12.04
CA ALA A 543 157.32 32.36 13.14
C ALA A 543 158.39 31.31 12.80
N GLU A 544 158.00 30.15 12.25
CA GLU A 544 158.95 29.12 11.81
C GLU A 544 159.88 29.62 10.70
N LYS A 545 159.36 30.39 9.74
CA LYS A 545 160.17 31.02 8.69
C LYS A 545 161.22 31.98 9.27
N ILE A 546 160.85 32.83 10.23
CA ILE A 546 161.78 33.76 10.89
C ILE A 546 162.81 32.99 11.73
N LEU A 547 162.39 31.95 12.46
CA LEU A 547 163.29 31.12 13.26
C LEU A 547 164.31 30.38 12.39
N ALA A 548 163.90 29.88 11.22
CA ALA A 548 164.78 29.22 10.27
C ALA A 548 165.83 30.19 9.67
N ILE A 549 165.41 31.42 9.33
CA ILE A 549 166.33 32.47 8.86
C ILE A 549 167.32 32.84 9.98
N GLY A 550 166.86 33.06 11.20
CA GLY A 550 167.72 33.41 12.33
C GLY A 550 168.72 32.31 12.71
N LYS A 551 168.32 31.02 12.62
CA LYS A 551 169.24 29.89 12.81
C LYS A 551 170.29 29.82 11.69
N ALA A 552 169.89 30.03 10.43
CA ALA A 552 170.81 30.02 9.31
C ALA A 552 171.84 31.16 9.40
N ASP A 553 171.42 32.37 9.78
CA ASP A 553 172.32 33.50 9.99
C ASP A 553 173.31 33.25 11.14
N ALA A 554 172.82 32.68 12.25
CA ALA A 554 173.67 32.33 13.39
C ALA A 554 174.69 31.24 13.04
N GLU A 555 174.29 30.20 12.28
CA GLU A 555 175.20 29.16 11.79
C GLU A 555 176.22 29.73 10.79
N ALA A 556 175.81 30.63 9.89
CA ALA A 556 176.72 31.31 8.98
C ALA A 556 177.77 32.14 9.73
N TYR A 557 177.37 32.87 10.78
CA TYR A 557 178.31 33.58 11.64
C TYR A 557 179.25 32.62 12.37
N LYS A 558 178.74 31.50 12.89
CA LYS A 558 179.55 30.50 13.61
C LYS A 558 180.58 29.84 12.69
N LEU A 559 180.18 29.50 11.45
CA LEU A 559 181.06 28.94 10.42
C LEU A 559 182.13 29.94 9.97
N ALA A 560 181.77 31.20 9.85
CA ALA A 560 182.72 32.25 9.49
C ALA A 560 183.74 32.50 10.62
N VAL A 561 183.32 32.39 11.88
CA VAL A 561 184.24 32.42 13.04
C VAL A 561 185.17 31.20 13.03
N SER A 562 184.66 29.99 12.77
CA SER A 562 185.46 28.76 12.82
C SER A 562 186.41 28.57 11.62
N ALA A 563 186.08 29.07 10.43
CA ALA A 563 186.96 29.00 9.25
C ALA A 563 188.08 30.06 9.25
N MET A 564 187.84 31.24 9.83
CA MET A 564 188.82 32.34 9.85
C MET A 564 189.58 32.43 11.19
N GLY A 565 189.04 31.89 12.29
CA GLY A 565 189.56 32.05 13.65
C GLY A 565 189.07 33.34 14.31
N GLU A 566 188.89 33.32 15.64
CA GLU A 566 188.34 34.42 16.46
C GLU A 566 189.02 35.78 16.19
N GLY A 567 190.32 35.78 15.86
CA GLY A 567 191.07 36.98 15.49
C GLY A 567 190.73 37.55 14.11
N ASN A 568 190.65 36.70 13.07
CA ASN A 568 190.47 37.18 11.68
C ASN A 568 189.01 37.49 11.35
N PHE A 569 188.04 36.74 11.90
CA PHE A 569 186.62 37.03 11.69
C PHE A 569 186.28 38.43 12.22
N THR A 570 186.92 38.83 13.31
CA THR A 570 186.82 40.18 13.85
C THR A 570 187.39 41.22 12.87
N GLN A 571 188.57 40.98 12.26
CA GLN A 571 189.15 41.91 11.28
C GLN A 571 188.35 42.03 9.98
N LEU A 572 187.81 40.91 9.48
CA LEU A 572 186.98 40.95 8.27
C LEU A 572 185.64 41.60 8.57
N LYS A 573 185.06 41.37 9.74
CA LYS A 573 183.83 42.06 10.16
C LYS A 573 184.07 43.53 10.44
N ILE A 574 185.22 43.94 10.98
CA ILE A 574 185.60 45.36 11.05
C ILE A 574 185.69 45.94 9.63
N THR A 575 186.37 45.27 8.70
CA THR A 575 186.54 45.74 7.32
C THR A 575 185.21 45.85 6.57
N GLU A 576 184.33 44.88 6.75
CA GLU A 576 183.01 44.85 6.12
C GLU A 576 182.05 45.86 6.77
N SER A 577 182.11 46.05 8.09
CA SER A 577 181.32 47.07 8.81
C SER A 577 181.74 48.50 8.40
N ILE A 578 183.03 48.73 8.16
CA ILE A 578 183.58 49.99 7.64
C ILE A 578 183.12 50.25 6.19
N GLY A 579 182.96 49.19 5.39
CA GLY A 579 182.38 49.27 4.05
C GLY A 579 180.87 49.50 4.04
N LYS A 580 180.11 48.85 4.95
CA LYS A 580 178.64 48.88 4.97
C LYS A 580 178.04 50.13 5.60
N GLU A 581 178.78 50.91 6.38
CA GLU A 581 178.25 52.15 6.96
C GLU A 581 178.92 53.45 6.48
N LYS A 582 179.80 53.40 5.48
CA LYS A 582 180.39 54.62 4.86
C LYS A 582 181.08 55.55 5.89
N ILE A 583 182.23 55.15 6.41
CA ILE A 583 183.10 56.08 7.15
C ILE A 583 183.55 57.22 6.20
N LYS A 584 183.30 58.48 6.58
CA LYS A 584 183.83 59.68 5.94
C LYS A 584 185.04 60.20 6.72
N VAL A 585 186.25 60.01 6.17
CA VAL A 585 187.56 60.44 6.72
C VAL A 585 188.14 61.55 5.84
N MET A 586 187.85 62.81 6.15
CA MET A 586 188.76 63.92 5.89
C MET A 586 188.37 65.13 6.76
N PRO A 587 189.35 65.77 7.43
CA PRO A 587 189.16 66.99 8.19
C PRO A 587 189.46 68.21 7.33
N ASP A 588 188.66 69.26 7.47
CA ASP A 588 189.20 70.61 7.47
C ASP A 588 188.27 71.53 8.25
N ILE A 589 188.97 72.42 8.92
CA ILE A 589 188.58 73.25 10.05
C ILE A 589 187.72 74.41 9.54
N LEU A 590 187.24 75.20 10.51
CA LEU A 590 187.05 76.66 10.44
C LEU A 590 185.58 77.04 10.26
N ILE A 591 185.05 78.02 11.00
CA ILE A 591 185.63 79.00 11.91
C ILE A 591 184.41 79.48 12.72
N THR A 592 184.50 79.49 14.05
CA THR A 592 184.82 80.73 14.76
C THR A 592 183.71 81.78 14.63
N GLY A 593 183.06 82.03 15.75
CA GLY A 593 183.47 83.24 16.47
C GLY A 593 182.40 84.30 16.64
N GLY A 594 182.24 84.67 17.92
CA GLY A 594 181.62 85.89 18.42
C GLY A 594 180.21 85.63 18.93
N SER A 595 179.81 85.94 20.16
CA SER A 595 180.36 86.58 21.36
C SER A 595 179.20 86.43 22.37
N ASN A 596 179.31 86.10 23.65
CA ASN A 596 180.19 86.53 24.72
C ASN A 596 179.90 85.61 25.93
N ASP A 597 180.77 85.65 26.92
CA ASP A 597 180.47 85.42 28.35
C ASP A 597 180.92 84.12 29.04
N GLN A 598 181.30 84.35 30.31
CA GLN A 598 182.26 83.66 31.13
C GLN A 598 181.66 82.52 31.98
N ASN A 599 182.32 81.35 32.01
CA ASN A 599 182.44 80.41 33.16
C ASN A 599 183.16 79.08 32.78
N GLY A 600 184.36 79.16 32.19
CA GLY A 600 185.01 78.07 31.42
C GLY A 600 185.70 76.93 32.19
N ALA A 601 185.65 76.95 33.52
CA ALA A 601 186.12 75.85 34.35
C ALA A 601 185.21 74.60 34.25
N LEU A 602 184.12 74.70 33.49
CA LEU A 602 183.16 73.63 33.31
C LEU A 602 183.48 72.65 32.16
N SER A 603 184.46 72.84 31.25
CA SER A 603 184.69 71.86 30.15
C SER A 603 185.25 70.49 30.60
N GLY A 604 185.70 70.36 31.85
CA GLY A 604 185.95 69.05 32.49
C GLY A 604 184.73 68.48 33.22
N LEU A 605 183.82 69.34 33.72
CA LEU A 605 182.55 68.97 34.36
C LEU A 605 181.41 68.72 33.33
N LEU A 606 181.48 69.23 32.10
CA LEU A 606 180.52 68.97 31.00
C LEU A 606 180.83 67.68 30.21
N GLY A 607 182.07 67.18 30.26
CA GLY A 607 182.44 65.80 29.91
C GLY A 607 181.94 64.77 30.95
N LEU A 608 181.88 65.14 32.24
CA LEU A 608 181.14 64.41 33.27
C LEU A 608 179.62 64.49 33.09
N ARG A 609 179.10 65.56 32.46
CA ARG A 609 177.69 65.70 32.07
C ARG A 609 177.30 65.00 30.76
N LEU A 610 178.25 64.73 29.86
CA LEU A 610 178.08 63.76 28.77
C LEU A 610 177.78 62.35 29.31
N MET A 611 178.25 62.03 30.53
CA MET A 611 177.88 60.81 31.28
C MET A 611 176.50 60.93 31.96
N GLU A 612 176.14 62.12 32.43
CA GLU A 612 174.84 62.40 33.06
C GLU A 612 173.68 62.56 32.06
N GLU A 613 173.90 63.08 30.85
CA GLU A 613 172.86 63.23 29.82
C GLU A 613 172.67 62.00 28.94
N VAL A 614 173.66 61.09 28.86
CA VAL A 614 173.39 59.69 28.51
C VAL A 614 172.50 59.04 29.60
N GLY A 615 172.57 59.52 30.85
CA GLY A 615 171.59 59.26 31.91
C GLY A 615 170.28 60.07 31.81
N LYS A 616 170.21 61.18 31.06
CA LYS A 616 168.96 61.94 30.84
C LYS A 616 168.22 61.62 29.55
N LYS A 617 168.87 61.04 28.53
CA LYS A 617 168.13 60.27 27.52
C LYS A 617 167.43 59.07 28.16
N VAL A 618 167.97 58.57 29.28
CA VAL A 618 167.28 57.66 30.23
C VAL A 618 166.20 58.37 31.08
N GLU A 619 166.16 59.69 31.17
CA GLU A 619 165.02 60.41 31.75
C GLU A 619 163.91 60.80 30.74
N LYS A 620 164.01 60.55 29.43
CA LYS A 620 162.84 60.69 28.52
C LYS A 620 162.35 59.42 27.83
N THR A 621 162.98 58.30 28.17
CA THR A 621 162.27 57.08 28.58
C THR A 621 161.48 57.27 29.89
N ALA A 622 161.44 58.51 30.43
CA ALA A 622 160.60 58.92 31.55
C ALA A 622 160.15 60.41 31.51
N ALA A 623 159.57 60.93 30.41
CA ALA A 623 158.75 62.17 30.45
C ALA A 623 158.12 62.48 29.07
N GLU A 624 157.35 61.57 28.48
CA GLU A 624 155.91 61.58 28.73
C GLU A 624 155.50 60.95 30.06
N ALA A 625 155.38 61.84 31.03
CA ALA A 625 154.69 61.69 32.29
C ALA A 625 153.70 62.86 32.38
N LEU A 626 152.40 62.54 32.53
CA LEU A 626 151.46 63.12 33.52
C LEU A 626 150.99 64.60 33.34
N PRO A 627 149.85 65.05 33.96
CA PRO A 627 149.53 65.00 35.40
C PRO A 627 148.30 64.09 35.71
N GLU A 628 147.98 63.65 36.91
CA GLU A 628 148.55 63.57 38.26
C GLU A 628 147.58 62.65 39.05
N LYS A 629 148.09 61.70 39.86
CA LYS A 629 147.92 61.60 41.33
C LYS A 629 146.49 61.85 41.86
N GLU A 630 145.92 60.99 42.71
CA GLU A 630 146.36 60.84 44.10
C GLU A 630 145.69 59.64 44.82
N ASN A 631 146.46 59.07 45.76
CA ASN A 631 146.05 58.44 47.03
C ASN A 631 145.36 57.06 46.99
N LYS A 632 146.13 55.97 47.11
CA LYS A 632 146.64 55.47 48.41
C LYS A 632 147.66 54.36 48.24
#